data_AF-A0A7J4QF62-F1
#
_entry.id   AF-A0A7J4QF62-F1
#
_cell.length_a   1.000
_cell.length_b   1.000
_cell.length_c   1.000
_cell.angle_alpha   90.00
_cell.angle_beta   90.00
_cell.angle_gamma   90.00
#
_symmetry.space_group_name_H-M   'P 1'
#
loop_
_entity.id
_entity.type
_entity.pdbx_description
1 polymer ?
#
loop_
_entity_poly.entity_id
_entity_poly.type
_entity_poly.pdbx_seq_one_letter_code
_entity_poly.pdbx_strand_id
1 'polypeptide(L)'
;MSALTTLEKHKLKRFIRTLEQIRGRHTELVSVYIPAGYDLNKIIGHLSQEQGTASNIKDKTTRTHVTDSLERMIRHLRLYKCTPPNGLAVFSGDASEREGKPDIQVWAMEPPQPLNMRLYRCEQYFQLDILKEMMDVKEVFGLVVLDKRECTIGLLKGTQITELDNMTSGVPGKTRAGGQCLAFGTMVQSASGSLLKIEACHNPLAVKSIAMEDYSAKDSPITDKWDVSKSEVYTIVTKYPRIEVQSSKDHVFFVATERGIIEKPAEELKQGDRLIMPEQIKISGKIQAIDSKKYYNSFIILNEGIGFLKKKRAEKKLLQKQLAKNIGVTQTAISVIELGKRNITRQFLERLCKELDVDFLQFLAMYARQYNREVDIRLPQVLDAEFAQFLGYLMGDGSIEEDRITFFEQDKAVAMAFKEKFDSYFNINSTYKFRQSKNYHQLRFTCRPLVRVVKGEFQGLKSGNDSLIPAQVLESENAVVSGFLRGLFDAEGYMSGRLGIGMNNKALMQQVQMLLLRFGILSSLREYDNRRNPYSKNTRFTLEISERQSLTAFSEHIGFTSARKYEKLSALLKSKSGRSNVRQVLAFGTNVRKIIEKAGHNLALFPKVSDFFNNKRSMSKPVFKSSIMDCVEDAVLYEELKKIYNCPLLPVEISSIKVESKQVKMIDISVKNQNFIANCLLVHNSAQRFSRLREEAAKEFFKRIAAVMQDHFLEMKSLKGILIGGPGTTKEDFLNENYLNNQLKLKIIATQDIGYTDETGLRELVEKSQEVLAKEAITEERETMQKFFKILATKPEMVAYGKDEVMNAITLNAADKVLISDAVEDSIANDVEEKAEASGSAVMFISIDTAEGVQLKEIGGIAAFLRYQLV
;
A
#
# COMPACT_ATOMS: atom_id res chain seq x y z
N MET A 1 6.38 28.46 -41.82
CA MET A 1 7.42 29.49 -41.76
C MET A 1 8.63 28.94 -42.47
N SER A 2 9.10 29.58 -43.53
CA SER A 2 10.38 29.25 -44.16
C SER A 2 11.49 29.38 -43.11
N ALA A 3 12.48 28.50 -43.14
CA ALA A 3 13.71 28.70 -42.38
C ALA A 3 14.40 29.97 -42.91
N LEU A 4 14.90 30.84 -42.02
CA LEU A 4 15.72 31.97 -42.46
C LEU A 4 16.91 31.45 -43.27
N THR A 5 17.21 32.12 -44.38
CA THR A 5 18.44 31.90 -45.13
C THR A 5 19.66 32.29 -44.29
N THR A 6 20.81 31.75 -44.64
CA THR A 6 22.06 31.99 -43.91
C THR A 6 22.45 33.47 -43.95
N LEU A 7 22.30 34.12 -45.11
CA LEU A 7 22.42 35.56 -45.32
C LEU A 7 21.49 36.41 -44.44
N GLU A 8 20.21 36.04 -44.31
CA GLU A 8 19.23 36.77 -43.48
C GLU A 8 19.58 36.70 -42.00
N LYS A 9 20.05 35.53 -41.53
CA LYS A 9 20.54 35.37 -40.15
C LYS A 9 21.78 36.22 -39.88
N HIS A 10 22.72 36.24 -40.81
CA HIS A 10 23.96 37.02 -40.65
C HIS A 10 23.68 38.53 -40.68
N LYS A 11 22.85 39.01 -41.62
CA LYS A 11 22.39 40.42 -41.66
C LYS A 11 21.69 40.83 -40.37
N LEU A 12 20.80 39.98 -39.84
CA LEU A 12 20.10 40.24 -38.58
C LEU A 12 21.07 40.26 -37.38
N LYS A 13 21.98 39.28 -37.28
CA LYS A 13 23.00 39.18 -36.21
C LYS A 13 23.89 40.41 -36.18
N ARG A 14 24.38 40.87 -37.34
CA ARG A 14 25.23 42.06 -37.44
C ARG A 14 24.46 43.34 -37.12
N PHE A 15 23.23 43.46 -37.60
CA PHE A 15 22.36 44.61 -37.30
C PHE A 15 22.10 44.75 -35.78
N ILE A 16 21.81 43.63 -35.10
CA ILE A 16 21.67 43.60 -33.64
C ILE A 16 22.99 44.01 -32.97
N ARG A 17 24.13 43.43 -33.39
CA ARG A 17 25.45 43.75 -32.81
C ARG A 17 25.83 45.22 -32.95
N THR A 18 25.50 45.87 -34.07
CA THR A 18 25.72 47.31 -34.26
C THR A 18 24.89 48.14 -33.29
N LEU A 19 23.61 47.79 -33.10
CA LEU A 19 22.72 48.51 -32.19
C LEU A 19 23.05 48.26 -30.71
N GLU A 20 23.55 47.07 -30.35
CA GLU A 20 24.00 46.75 -28.98
C GLU A 20 25.19 47.59 -28.52
N GLN A 21 26.06 48.02 -29.44
CA GLN A 21 27.20 48.88 -29.14
C GLN A 21 26.79 50.31 -28.79
N ILE A 22 25.56 50.71 -29.13
CA ILE A 22 25.05 52.07 -28.92
C ILE A 22 24.30 52.11 -27.59
N ARG A 23 24.77 52.94 -26.67
CA ARG A 23 24.18 53.10 -25.34
C ARG A 23 23.91 54.56 -25.04
N GLY A 24 22.64 54.87 -24.76
CA GLY A 24 22.22 56.17 -24.29
C GLY A 24 22.70 56.42 -22.86
N ARG A 25 23.10 57.66 -22.57
CA ARG A 25 23.47 58.09 -21.21
C ARG A 25 22.23 58.22 -20.32
N HIS A 26 21.11 58.59 -20.94
CA HIS A 26 19.77 58.63 -20.33
C HIS A 26 18.77 57.93 -21.26
N THR A 27 17.48 58.01 -20.97
CA THR A 27 16.41 57.45 -21.83
C THR A 27 16.27 58.28 -23.11
N GLU A 28 17.13 58.01 -24.08
CA GLU A 28 17.27 58.82 -25.31
C GLU A 28 17.28 58.01 -26.61
N LEU A 29 17.21 56.67 -26.53
CA LEU A 29 17.18 55.78 -27.68
C LEU A 29 15.76 55.30 -27.97
N VAL A 30 15.26 55.56 -29.17
CA VAL A 30 13.90 55.23 -29.59
C VAL A 30 13.88 53.96 -30.45
N SER A 31 13.05 52.99 -30.08
CA SER A 31 12.82 51.73 -30.80
C SER A 31 11.36 51.61 -31.24
N VAL A 32 11.11 51.35 -32.52
CA VAL A 32 9.76 51.21 -33.09
C VAL A 32 9.68 49.95 -33.94
N TYR A 33 8.67 49.12 -33.68
CA TYR A 33 8.32 47.95 -34.48
C TYR A 33 6.92 48.11 -35.06
N ILE A 34 6.80 47.87 -36.36
CA ILE A 34 5.58 48.11 -37.14
C ILE A 34 5.19 46.80 -37.87
N PRO A 35 3.99 46.23 -37.61
CA PRO A 35 3.51 45.05 -38.31
C PRO A 35 3.38 45.23 -39.83
N ALA A 36 3.46 44.12 -40.56
CA ALA A 36 3.17 44.09 -41.99
C ALA A 36 1.73 44.57 -42.28
N GLY A 37 1.55 45.44 -43.27
CA GLY A 37 0.25 45.99 -43.64
C GLY A 37 -0.30 47.06 -42.69
N TYR A 38 0.43 47.46 -41.65
CA TYR A 38 0.00 48.54 -40.75
C TYR A 38 0.16 49.92 -41.39
N ASP A 39 -0.77 50.83 -41.09
CA ASP A 39 -0.79 52.20 -41.61
C ASP A 39 0.30 53.06 -40.95
N LEU A 40 1.32 53.44 -41.74
CA LEU A 40 2.44 54.28 -41.30
C LEU A 40 1.99 55.65 -40.78
N ASN A 41 0.88 56.20 -41.29
CA ASN A 41 0.38 57.51 -40.84
C ASN A 41 -0.04 57.48 -39.37
N LYS A 42 -0.60 56.35 -38.90
CA LYS A 42 -0.96 56.16 -37.49
C LYS A 42 0.27 56.06 -36.58
N ILE A 43 1.36 55.50 -37.08
CA ILE A 43 2.64 55.45 -36.34
C ILE A 43 3.25 56.85 -36.29
N ILE A 44 3.33 57.54 -37.42
CA ILE A 44 3.85 58.91 -37.50
C ILE A 44 3.05 59.84 -36.57
N GLY A 45 1.72 59.72 -36.57
CA GLY A 45 0.86 60.49 -35.66
C GLY A 45 1.14 60.22 -34.18
N HIS A 46 1.37 58.96 -33.80
CA HIS A 46 1.78 58.62 -32.42
C HIS A 46 3.15 59.17 -32.07
N LEU A 47 4.15 59.03 -32.96
CA LEU A 47 5.49 59.58 -32.72
C LEU A 47 5.49 61.10 -32.61
N SER A 48 4.64 61.80 -33.38
CA SER A 48 4.46 63.25 -33.23
C SER A 48 3.83 63.64 -31.89
N GLN A 49 2.93 62.81 -31.35
CA GLN A 49 2.36 63.02 -30.02
C GLN A 49 3.42 62.80 -28.93
N GLU A 50 4.23 61.74 -29.03
CA GLU A 50 5.35 61.47 -28.14
C GLU A 50 6.42 62.57 -28.19
N GLN A 51 6.68 63.14 -29.37
CA GLN A 51 7.56 64.29 -29.53
C GLN A 51 7.03 65.52 -28.77
N GLY A 52 5.71 65.75 -28.81
CA GLY A 52 5.05 66.77 -28.02
C GLY A 52 5.10 66.52 -26.51
N THR A 53 5.11 65.25 -26.07
CA THR A 53 5.29 64.90 -24.65
C THR A 53 6.75 65.03 -24.20
N ALA A 54 7.71 64.73 -25.08
CA ALA A 54 9.14 64.82 -24.81
C ALA A 54 9.59 66.25 -24.44
N SER A 55 8.84 67.30 -24.83
CA SER A 55 9.14 68.67 -24.43
C SER A 55 9.13 68.90 -22.90
N ASN A 56 8.45 68.02 -22.15
CA ASN A 56 8.33 68.06 -20.70
C ASN A 56 9.50 67.38 -19.96
N ILE A 57 10.47 66.81 -20.68
CA ILE A 57 11.68 66.23 -20.08
C ILE A 57 12.49 67.35 -19.39
N LYS A 58 12.83 67.13 -18.11
CA LYS A 58 13.52 68.12 -17.26
C LYS A 58 14.96 68.38 -17.70
N ASP A 59 15.66 67.33 -18.11
CA ASP A 59 17.04 67.43 -18.59
C ASP A 59 17.08 68.01 -20.01
N LYS A 60 17.79 69.13 -20.20
CA LYS A 60 17.80 69.86 -21.47
C LYS A 60 18.45 69.05 -22.60
N THR A 61 19.50 68.31 -22.29
CA THR A 61 20.28 67.51 -23.25
C THR A 61 19.46 66.32 -23.72
N THR A 62 18.94 65.52 -22.78
CA THR A 62 18.06 64.37 -23.04
C THR A 62 16.80 64.79 -23.79
N ARG A 63 16.19 65.93 -23.42
CA ARG A 63 15.04 66.47 -24.14
C ARG A 63 15.35 66.74 -25.61
N THR A 64 16.50 67.36 -25.88
CA THR A 64 16.92 67.70 -27.25
C THR A 64 17.18 66.42 -28.05
N HIS A 65 17.91 65.46 -27.48
CA HIS A 65 18.21 64.19 -28.15
C HIS A 65 16.98 63.34 -28.45
N VAL A 66 16.03 63.24 -27.51
CA VAL A 66 14.77 62.52 -27.74
C VAL A 66 13.94 63.23 -28.81
N THR A 67 13.85 64.57 -28.76
CA THR A 67 13.08 65.35 -29.74
C THR A 67 13.68 65.21 -31.15
N ASP A 68 15.01 65.29 -31.26
CA ASP A 68 15.73 65.15 -32.53
C ASP A 68 15.64 63.72 -33.07
N SER A 69 15.70 62.70 -32.19
CA SER A 69 15.55 61.30 -32.57
C SER A 69 14.15 61.00 -33.09
N LEU A 70 13.11 61.49 -32.42
CA LEU A 70 11.73 61.37 -32.89
C LEU A 70 11.54 62.13 -34.21
N GLU A 71 12.12 63.33 -34.35
CA GLU A 71 12.02 64.10 -35.58
C GLU A 71 12.69 63.38 -36.76
N ARG A 72 13.94 62.89 -36.58
CA ARG A 72 14.66 62.15 -37.63
C ARG A 72 13.96 60.84 -37.97
N MET A 73 13.43 60.12 -36.97
CA MET A 73 12.64 58.90 -37.21
C MET A 73 11.38 59.18 -38.01
N ILE A 74 10.61 60.23 -37.68
CA ILE A 74 9.41 60.64 -38.43
C ILE A 74 9.77 60.98 -39.88
N ARG A 75 10.86 61.73 -40.10
CA ARG A 75 11.36 62.05 -41.44
C ARG A 75 11.73 60.79 -42.22
N HIS A 76 12.40 59.82 -41.57
CA HIS A 76 12.78 58.55 -42.18
C HIS A 76 11.56 57.68 -42.53
N LEU A 77 10.57 57.59 -41.65
CA LEU A 77 9.33 56.83 -41.90
C LEU A 77 8.52 57.37 -43.07
N ARG A 78 8.57 58.69 -43.33
CA ARG A 78 7.92 59.31 -44.50
C ARG A 78 8.52 58.90 -45.85
N LEU A 79 9.73 58.31 -45.86
CA LEU A 79 10.34 57.77 -47.08
C LEU A 79 9.67 56.47 -47.55
N TYR A 80 8.95 55.78 -46.65
CA TYR A 80 8.24 54.54 -46.96
C TYR A 80 6.80 54.83 -47.40
N LYS A 81 6.40 54.30 -48.56
CA LYS A 81 5.01 54.41 -49.05
C LYS A 81 4.05 53.47 -48.29
N CYS A 82 4.53 52.29 -47.93
CA CYS A 82 3.82 51.27 -47.15
C CYS A 82 4.84 50.47 -46.33
N THR A 83 4.35 49.70 -45.35
CA THR A 83 5.20 48.75 -44.61
C THR A 83 5.69 47.64 -45.55
N PRO A 84 6.97 47.22 -45.44
CA PRO A 84 7.48 46.07 -46.18
C PRO A 84 6.71 44.77 -45.87
N PRO A 85 6.82 43.73 -46.71
CA PRO A 85 6.13 42.44 -46.55
C PRO A 85 6.17 41.83 -45.15
N ASN A 86 7.29 41.95 -44.43
CA ASN A 86 7.44 41.42 -43.07
C ASN A 86 7.29 42.48 -41.95
N GLY A 87 6.92 43.71 -42.30
CA GLY A 87 6.88 44.84 -41.37
C GLY A 87 8.18 45.63 -41.35
N LEU A 88 8.34 46.51 -40.36
CA LEU A 88 9.49 47.42 -40.27
C LEU A 88 9.95 47.59 -38.83
N ALA A 89 11.25 47.40 -38.57
CA ALA A 89 11.90 47.77 -37.32
C ALA A 89 12.77 49.02 -37.54
N VAL A 90 12.52 50.08 -36.78
CA VAL A 90 13.22 51.37 -36.91
C VAL A 90 13.71 51.84 -35.54
N PHE A 91 14.98 52.26 -35.50
CA PHE A 91 15.69 52.70 -34.32
C PHE A 91 16.28 54.08 -34.56
N SER A 92 16.24 54.98 -33.58
CA SER A 92 16.84 56.31 -33.68
C SER A 92 17.45 56.74 -32.35
N GLY A 93 18.63 57.36 -32.39
CA GLY A 93 19.32 57.81 -31.20
C GLY A 93 20.70 58.39 -31.50
N ASP A 94 21.35 58.95 -30.47
CA ASP A 94 22.71 59.49 -30.59
C ASP A 94 23.75 58.36 -30.67
N ALA A 95 24.55 58.35 -31.75
CA ALA A 95 25.64 57.40 -31.97
C ALA A 95 27.03 57.97 -31.59
N SER A 96 27.09 59.16 -30.98
CA SER A 96 28.36 59.83 -30.68
C SER A 96 29.09 59.22 -29.47
N GLU A 97 30.38 58.92 -29.63
CA GLU A 97 31.24 58.42 -28.53
C GLU A 97 31.76 59.54 -27.61
N ARG A 98 31.76 60.79 -28.08
CA ARG A 98 32.35 61.96 -27.39
C ARG A 98 31.32 63.02 -27.06
N GLU A 99 31.39 63.53 -25.84
CA GLU A 99 30.47 64.54 -25.32
C GLU A 99 30.65 65.90 -26.00
N GLY A 100 29.55 66.51 -26.45
CA GLY A 100 29.52 67.88 -26.99
C GLY A 100 29.22 68.00 -28.49
N LYS A 101 29.12 66.88 -29.23
CA LYS A 101 28.66 66.88 -30.63
C LYS A 101 27.71 65.70 -30.90
N PRO A 102 26.39 65.86 -30.67
CA PRO A 102 25.43 64.78 -30.88
C PRO A 102 25.36 64.37 -32.35
N ASP A 103 25.31 63.06 -32.61
CA ASP A 103 25.16 62.47 -33.94
C ASP A 103 23.95 61.53 -33.96
N ILE A 104 22.76 62.11 -34.13
CA ILE A 104 21.51 61.36 -34.11
C ILE A 104 21.35 60.55 -35.40
N GLN A 105 21.52 59.23 -35.35
CA GLN A 105 21.36 58.38 -36.52
C GLN A 105 20.03 57.61 -36.47
N VAL A 106 19.58 57.13 -37.64
CA VAL A 106 18.38 56.29 -37.79
C VAL A 106 18.79 55.01 -38.49
N TRP A 107 18.43 53.88 -37.91
CA TRP A 107 18.64 52.54 -38.47
C TRP A 107 17.29 51.90 -38.74
N ALA A 108 17.11 51.30 -39.91
CA ALA A 108 15.89 50.60 -40.28
C ALA A 108 16.23 49.27 -40.96
N MET A 109 15.44 48.24 -40.68
CA MET A 109 15.54 46.92 -41.28
C MET A 109 14.13 46.34 -41.47
N GLU A 110 13.92 45.67 -42.60
CA GLU A 110 12.81 44.72 -42.75
C GLU A 110 13.15 43.43 -41.99
N PRO A 111 12.37 43.02 -40.98
CA PRO A 111 12.61 41.79 -40.26
C PRO A 111 12.48 40.56 -41.18
N PRO A 112 13.25 39.49 -40.95
CA PRO A 112 13.20 38.29 -41.82
C PRO A 112 11.92 37.47 -41.64
N GLN A 113 11.15 37.72 -40.59
CA GLN A 113 9.83 37.12 -40.36
C GLN A 113 8.79 38.23 -40.10
N PRO A 114 7.51 38.03 -40.49
CA PRO A 114 6.46 39.01 -40.26
C PRO A 114 6.30 39.41 -38.79
N LEU A 115 6.36 40.71 -38.50
CA LEU A 115 6.01 41.26 -37.20
C LEU A 115 4.49 41.20 -36.97
N ASN A 116 4.07 40.59 -35.85
CA ASN A 116 2.66 40.47 -35.46
C ASN A 116 2.22 41.49 -34.41
N MET A 117 3.14 42.32 -33.89
CA MET A 117 2.84 43.30 -32.86
C MET A 117 3.53 44.65 -33.12
N ARG A 118 2.91 45.71 -32.63
CA ARG A 118 3.45 47.08 -32.67
C ARG A 118 4.11 47.39 -31.33
N LEU A 119 5.30 47.97 -31.37
CA LEU A 119 6.02 48.43 -30.18
C LEU A 119 6.59 49.83 -30.39
N TYR A 120 6.51 50.67 -29.35
CA TYR A 120 7.25 51.91 -29.22
C TYR A 120 7.87 51.96 -27.82
N ARG A 121 9.19 52.19 -27.75
CA ARG A 121 9.93 52.37 -26.49
C ARG A 121 11.01 53.42 -26.64
N CYS A 122 11.20 54.23 -25.61
CA CYS A 122 12.31 55.17 -25.48
C CYS A 122 13.07 54.82 -24.20
N GLU A 123 14.30 54.33 -24.31
CA GLU A 123 15.06 53.75 -23.21
C GLU A 123 16.55 54.13 -23.31
N GLN A 124 17.36 53.67 -22.36
CA GLN A 124 18.83 53.80 -22.40
C GLN A 124 19.50 52.86 -23.43
N TYR A 125 18.78 51.85 -23.92
CA TYR A 125 19.25 50.86 -24.89
C TYR A 125 18.18 50.66 -25.94
N PHE A 126 18.56 50.26 -27.15
CA PHE A 126 17.58 49.81 -28.13
C PHE A 126 16.92 48.50 -27.68
N GLN A 127 15.61 48.39 -27.91
CA GLN A 127 14.85 47.19 -27.60
C GLN A 127 15.08 46.15 -28.70
N LEU A 128 15.97 45.19 -28.48
CA LEU A 128 16.41 44.23 -29.50
C LEU A 128 15.84 42.82 -29.31
N ASP A 129 15.14 42.55 -28.20
CA ASP A 129 14.66 41.21 -27.82
C ASP A 129 13.82 40.55 -28.92
N ILE A 130 12.93 41.31 -29.57
CA ILE A 130 12.08 40.83 -30.67
C ILE A 130 12.92 40.33 -31.85
N LEU A 131 14.02 41.03 -32.18
CA LEU A 131 14.91 40.62 -33.26
C LEU A 131 15.82 39.46 -32.84
N LYS A 132 16.23 39.40 -31.57
CA LYS A 132 17.02 38.29 -31.03
C LYS A 132 16.25 36.98 -31.03
N GLU A 133 14.98 37.00 -30.63
CA GLU A 133 14.09 35.83 -30.68
C GLU A 133 13.90 35.28 -32.11
N MET A 134 14.01 36.13 -33.13
CA MET A 134 13.92 35.71 -34.54
C MET A 134 15.17 35.00 -35.05
N MET A 135 16.30 35.08 -34.33
CA MET A 135 17.55 34.40 -34.67
C MET A 135 17.58 32.93 -34.21
N ASP A 136 16.75 32.55 -33.24
CA ASP A 136 16.81 31.22 -32.65
C ASP A 136 16.41 30.15 -33.69
N VAL A 137 17.42 29.37 -34.09
CA VAL A 137 17.21 28.12 -34.80
C VAL A 137 16.40 27.21 -33.87
N LYS A 138 15.30 26.65 -34.39
CA LYS A 138 14.38 25.78 -33.62
C LYS A 138 15.04 24.45 -33.25
N GLU A 139 15.97 24.48 -32.30
CA GLU A 139 16.46 23.28 -31.63
C GLU A 139 15.35 22.74 -30.73
N VAL A 140 15.09 21.44 -30.86
CA VAL A 140 14.07 20.75 -30.07
C VAL A 140 14.78 19.83 -29.08
N PHE A 141 14.53 20.03 -27.78
CA PHE A 141 14.98 19.14 -26.72
C PHE A 141 13.78 18.44 -26.08
N GLY A 142 13.96 17.17 -25.72
CA GLY A 142 12.99 16.41 -24.95
C GLY A 142 13.20 16.68 -23.46
N LEU A 143 12.12 16.86 -22.71
CA LEU A 143 12.14 17.04 -21.28
C LEU A 143 11.34 15.92 -20.64
N VAL A 144 11.89 15.26 -19.62
CA VAL A 144 11.20 14.24 -18.84
C VAL A 144 11.41 14.50 -17.36
N VAL A 145 10.31 14.66 -16.63
CA VAL A 145 10.30 14.86 -15.18
C VAL A 145 9.62 13.66 -14.57
N LEU A 146 10.28 12.88 -13.72
CA LEU A 146 9.70 11.66 -13.18
C LEU A 146 10.06 11.40 -11.73
N ASP A 147 9.11 10.85 -11.00
CA ASP A 147 9.34 10.16 -9.72
C ASP A 147 8.66 8.77 -9.73
N LYS A 148 8.51 8.14 -8.55
CA LYS A 148 7.83 6.83 -8.45
C LYS A 148 6.31 6.93 -8.55
N ARG A 149 5.74 8.15 -8.61
CA ARG A 149 4.31 8.42 -8.54
C ARG A 149 3.75 9.05 -9.80
N GLU A 150 4.48 9.94 -10.44
CA GLU A 150 4.05 10.80 -11.52
C GLU A 150 5.22 11.05 -12.50
N CYS A 151 4.88 11.27 -13.76
CA CYS A 151 5.82 11.65 -14.80
C CYS A 151 5.17 12.64 -15.74
N THR A 152 5.89 13.70 -16.08
CA THR A 152 5.50 14.67 -17.11
C THR A 152 6.57 14.69 -18.20
N ILE A 153 6.15 14.64 -19.46
CA ILE A 153 7.01 14.67 -20.64
C ILE A 153 6.69 15.93 -21.43
N GLY A 154 7.71 16.65 -21.88
CA GLY A 154 7.56 17.88 -22.64
C GLY A 154 8.62 18.05 -23.72
N LEU A 155 8.46 19.12 -24.51
CA LEU A 155 9.42 19.60 -25.50
C LEU A 155 9.84 21.02 -25.18
N LEU A 156 11.13 21.29 -25.27
CA LEU A 156 11.68 22.63 -25.33
C LEU A 156 11.93 22.99 -26.80
N LYS A 157 11.33 24.08 -27.28
CA LYS A 157 11.56 24.65 -28.61
C LYS A 157 11.96 26.11 -28.45
N GLY A 158 13.24 26.42 -28.60
CA GLY A 158 13.78 27.73 -28.21
C GLY A 158 13.55 27.97 -26.72
N THR A 159 12.78 29.01 -26.38
CA THR A 159 12.38 29.34 -24.99
C THR A 159 11.05 28.74 -24.56
N GLN A 160 10.29 28.12 -25.47
CA GLN A 160 8.95 27.62 -25.19
C GLN A 160 8.97 26.16 -24.73
N ILE A 161 8.39 25.90 -23.56
CA ILE A 161 8.10 24.54 -23.07
C ILE A 161 6.69 24.15 -23.49
N THR A 162 6.54 22.99 -24.11
CA THR A 162 5.24 22.39 -24.46
C THR A 162 5.12 21.04 -23.76
N GLU A 163 4.13 20.89 -22.88
CA GLU A 163 3.80 19.60 -22.28
C GLU A 163 3.20 18.66 -23.35
N LEU A 164 3.67 17.41 -23.38
CA LEU A 164 3.19 16.38 -24.30
C LEU A 164 2.29 15.37 -23.61
N ASP A 165 2.70 14.90 -22.43
CA ASP A 165 1.99 13.86 -21.69
C ASP A 165 2.23 14.01 -20.17
N ASN A 166 1.23 13.67 -19.38
CA ASN A 166 1.31 13.56 -17.92
C ASN A 166 0.68 12.22 -17.50
N MET A 167 1.44 11.45 -16.72
CA MET A 167 1.06 10.13 -16.27
C MET A 167 1.21 9.99 -14.77
N THR A 168 0.30 9.25 -14.15
CA THR A 168 0.41 8.83 -12.74
C THR A 168 0.47 7.31 -12.60
N SER A 169 1.18 6.86 -11.58
CA SER A 169 1.37 5.44 -11.22
C SER A 169 0.20 4.86 -10.41
N GLY A 170 -0.63 5.70 -9.78
CA GLY A 170 -1.66 5.27 -8.83
C GLY A 170 -1.14 4.72 -7.50
N VAL A 171 0.15 4.88 -7.20
CA VAL A 171 0.81 4.25 -6.05
C VAL A 171 0.73 5.11 -4.77
N PRO A 172 0.20 4.59 -3.63
CA PRO A 172 0.20 5.29 -2.33
C PRO A 172 1.61 5.48 -1.74
N GLY A 173 1.80 6.56 -0.96
CA GLY A 173 3.11 6.95 -0.41
C GLY A 173 3.79 5.96 0.56
N LYS A 174 5.09 6.19 0.85
CA LYS A 174 5.91 5.34 1.72
C LYS A 174 5.30 5.22 3.13
N THR A 175 5.15 3.98 3.60
CA THR A 175 4.86 3.62 4.99
C THR A 175 6.08 2.90 5.57
N ARG A 176 6.52 3.30 6.78
CA ARG A 176 7.72 2.76 7.43
C ARG A 176 7.48 1.29 7.84
N ALA A 177 8.45 0.40 7.59
CA ALA A 177 8.39 -0.99 8.04
C ALA A 177 8.19 -1.07 9.57
N GLY A 178 7.38 -2.02 10.04
CA GLY A 178 7.02 -2.14 11.46
C GLY A 178 6.01 -1.09 11.96
N GLY A 179 5.25 -0.47 11.06
CA GLY A 179 4.19 0.48 11.39
C GLY A 179 2.93 -0.17 11.96
N GLN A 180 2.47 -1.28 11.36
CA GLN A 180 1.11 -1.79 11.50
C GLN A 180 1.00 -2.92 12.54
N CYS A 181 1.17 -2.60 13.81
CA CYS A 181 1.24 -3.58 14.88
C CYS A 181 -0.08 -3.70 15.66
N LEU A 182 -0.35 -4.88 16.23
CA LEU A 182 -1.40 -5.10 17.22
C LEU A 182 -0.79 -5.35 18.60
N ALA A 183 -1.51 -4.98 19.65
CA ALA A 183 -1.01 -5.13 21.02
C ALA A 183 -0.89 -6.61 21.45
N PHE A 184 0.05 -6.86 22.36
CA PHE A 184 0.21 -8.15 23.03
C PHE A 184 -1.11 -8.65 23.64
N GLY A 185 -1.41 -9.94 23.52
CA GLY A 185 -2.65 -10.53 24.00
C GLY A 185 -3.84 -10.44 23.04
N THR A 186 -3.68 -9.82 21.87
CA THR A 186 -4.69 -9.87 20.80
C THR A 186 -4.91 -11.30 20.34
N MET A 187 -6.16 -11.78 20.30
CA MET A 187 -6.49 -13.14 19.89
C MET A 187 -6.61 -13.26 18.38
N VAL A 188 -5.91 -14.24 17.80
CA VAL A 188 -5.85 -14.53 16.36
C VAL A 188 -6.46 -15.89 16.09
N GLN A 189 -7.29 -15.96 15.04
CA GLN A 189 -7.91 -17.21 14.60
C GLN A 189 -6.97 -17.99 13.67
N SER A 190 -6.48 -19.14 14.13
CA SER A 190 -5.72 -20.05 13.26
C SER A 190 -6.64 -20.80 12.28
N ALA A 191 -6.06 -21.28 11.18
CA ALA A 191 -6.74 -22.12 10.19
C ALA A 191 -7.30 -23.44 10.80
N SER A 192 -6.59 -23.99 11.79
CA SER A 192 -6.91 -25.26 12.44
C SER A 192 -8.10 -25.21 13.40
N GLY A 193 -8.49 -24.02 13.87
CA GLY A 193 -9.46 -23.86 14.96
C GLY A 193 -8.89 -23.23 16.22
N SER A 194 -7.60 -23.43 16.48
CA SER A 194 -6.90 -22.83 17.62
C SER A 194 -7.02 -21.29 17.64
N LEU A 195 -7.18 -20.76 18.86
CA LEU A 195 -7.31 -19.33 19.18
C LEU A 195 -6.11 -18.91 20.03
N LEU A 196 -5.14 -18.30 19.38
CA LEU A 196 -3.84 -18.00 19.97
C LEU A 196 -3.71 -16.50 20.20
N LYS A 197 -3.03 -16.11 21.27
CA LYS A 197 -2.56 -14.74 21.38
C LYS A 197 -1.54 -14.47 20.27
N ILE A 198 -1.51 -13.26 19.74
CA ILE A 198 -0.65 -12.89 18.60
C ILE A 198 0.84 -13.15 18.87
N GLU A 199 1.27 -13.06 20.13
CA GLU A 199 2.63 -13.42 20.55
C GLU A 199 2.98 -14.90 20.44
N ALA A 200 1.98 -15.78 20.46
CA ALA A 200 2.16 -17.21 20.29
C ALA A 200 2.12 -17.63 18.81
N CYS A 201 1.72 -16.73 17.90
CA CYS A 201 1.79 -17.00 16.47
C CYS A 201 3.25 -17.09 16.00
N HIS A 202 3.53 -17.94 15.01
CA HIS A 202 4.86 -18.16 14.44
C HIS A 202 4.75 -18.44 12.94
N ASN A 203 5.83 -18.27 12.18
CA ASN A 203 5.92 -18.78 10.80
C ASN A 203 6.28 -20.28 10.84
N PRO A 204 5.67 -21.19 10.05
CA PRO A 204 4.57 -21.01 9.09
C PRO A 204 3.19 -21.40 9.64
N LEU A 205 2.69 -20.77 10.71
CA LEU A 205 1.32 -21.00 11.17
C LEU A 205 0.32 -20.37 10.18
N ALA A 206 -0.68 -21.13 9.77
CA ALA A 206 -1.78 -20.61 8.95
C ALA A 206 -2.88 -19.98 9.81
N VAL A 207 -3.34 -18.79 9.42
CA VAL A 207 -4.43 -18.05 10.04
C VAL A 207 -5.62 -17.91 9.10
N LYS A 208 -6.82 -17.67 9.67
CA LYS A 208 -8.01 -17.38 8.88
C LYS A 208 -7.94 -15.95 8.34
N SER A 209 -8.19 -15.84 7.03
CA SER A 209 -8.24 -14.62 6.23
C SER A 209 -9.52 -14.60 5.41
N ILE A 210 -9.87 -13.45 4.84
CA ILE A 210 -10.99 -13.26 3.94
C ILE A 210 -10.45 -12.79 2.58
N ALA A 211 -10.83 -13.46 1.50
CA ALA A 211 -10.57 -12.99 0.13
C ALA A 211 -11.46 -11.77 -0.15
N MET A 212 -10.89 -10.66 -0.62
CA MET A 212 -11.65 -9.40 -0.80
C MET A 212 -12.49 -9.40 -2.08
N GLU A 213 -12.22 -10.33 -3.00
CA GLU A 213 -12.93 -10.46 -4.29
C GLU A 213 -14.32 -11.08 -4.12
N ASP A 214 -14.43 -12.10 -3.27
CA ASP A 214 -15.66 -12.89 -3.07
C ASP A 214 -16.11 -13.00 -1.60
N TYR A 215 -15.37 -12.37 -0.68
CA TYR A 215 -15.58 -12.44 0.77
C TYR A 215 -15.53 -13.86 1.35
N SER A 216 -14.93 -14.82 0.66
CA SER A 216 -14.78 -16.18 1.14
C SER A 216 -13.66 -16.32 2.17
N ALA A 217 -13.88 -17.19 3.16
CA ALA A 217 -12.84 -17.50 4.14
C ALA A 217 -11.74 -18.37 3.50
N LYS A 218 -10.48 -17.95 3.69
CA LYS A 218 -9.28 -18.65 3.20
C LYS A 218 -8.28 -18.85 4.33
N ASP A 219 -7.44 -19.87 4.17
CA ASP A 219 -6.29 -20.08 5.04
C ASP A 219 -5.08 -19.37 4.46
N SER A 220 -4.39 -18.61 5.31
CA SER A 220 -3.24 -17.81 4.91
C SER A 220 -2.06 -18.07 5.83
N PRO A 221 -0.92 -18.61 5.34
CA PRO A 221 0.27 -18.79 6.15
C PRO A 221 0.84 -17.43 6.58
N ILE A 222 1.31 -17.36 7.83
CA ILE A 222 2.17 -16.30 8.33
C ILE A 222 3.55 -16.46 7.68
N THR A 223 4.01 -15.41 7.01
CA THR A 223 5.34 -15.37 6.37
C THR A 223 6.38 -14.77 7.29
N ASP A 224 6.00 -13.79 8.11
CA ASP A 224 6.94 -13.04 8.92
C ASP A 224 6.26 -12.54 10.20
N LYS A 225 7.07 -12.32 11.24
CA LYS A 225 6.64 -11.81 12.54
C LYS A 225 7.73 -10.93 13.14
N TRP A 226 7.34 -9.79 13.72
CA TRP A 226 8.24 -8.87 14.40
C TRP A 226 7.67 -8.41 15.73
N ASP A 227 8.53 -8.33 16.74
CA ASP A 227 8.22 -7.66 18.00
C ASP A 227 8.63 -6.20 17.91
N VAL A 228 7.69 -5.28 18.14
CA VAL A 228 7.89 -3.84 18.00
C VAL A 228 7.43 -3.14 19.26
N SER A 229 8.22 -2.19 19.75
CA SER A 229 7.77 -1.30 20.84
C SER A 229 7.23 -0.01 20.24
N LYS A 230 6.03 0.40 20.67
CA LYS A 230 5.40 1.66 20.29
C LYS A 230 5.18 2.53 21.52
N SER A 231 5.21 3.85 21.34
CA SER A 231 5.01 4.85 22.40
C SER A 231 3.55 5.22 22.63
N GLU A 232 2.66 4.81 21.71
CA GLU A 232 1.24 5.13 21.75
C GLU A 232 0.41 3.89 21.44
N VAL A 233 -0.75 3.78 22.10
CA VAL A 233 -1.72 2.72 21.89
C VAL A 233 -3.06 3.31 21.50
N TYR A 234 -3.60 2.85 20.38
CA TYR A 234 -4.96 3.15 19.94
C TYR A 234 -5.87 2.01 20.38
N THR A 235 -6.71 2.26 21.39
CA THR A 235 -7.75 1.33 21.84
C THR A 235 -9.06 1.65 21.15
N ILE A 236 -9.48 0.78 20.22
CA ILE A 236 -10.69 0.93 19.42
C ILE A 236 -11.77 0.01 19.99
N VAL A 237 -12.92 0.57 20.32
CA VAL A 237 -14.05 -0.17 20.89
C VAL A 237 -15.28 -0.01 20.00
N THR A 238 -15.85 -1.13 19.54
CA THR A 238 -17.09 -1.14 18.73
C THR A 238 -18.34 -1.14 19.61
N LYS A 239 -19.48 -0.76 19.02
CA LYS A 239 -20.76 -0.61 19.71
C LYS A 239 -21.54 -1.93 19.83
N TYR A 240 -21.84 -2.56 18.69
CA TYR A 240 -22.62 -3.79 18.59
C TYR A 240 -22.11 -4.70 17.45
N PRO A 241 -21.58 -5.90 17.76
CA PRO A 241 -21.18 -6.33 19.09
C PRO A 241 -20.09 -5.43 19.68
N ARG A 242 -19.97 -5.39 21.01
CA ARG A 242 -18.85 -4.73 21.68
C ARG A 242 -17.60 -5.60 21.57
N ILE A 243 -16.64 -5.13 20.77
CA ILE A 243 -15.32 -5.69 20.54
C ILE A 243 -14.29 -4.63 20.92
N GLU A 244 -13.13 -5.06 21.41
CA GLU A 244 -12.02 -4.19 21.78
C GLU A 244 -10.75 -4.70 21.10
N VAL A 245 -10.07 -3.82 20.39
CA VAL A 245 -8.77 -4.09 19.75
C VAL A 245 -7.82 -2.95 20.06
N GLN A 246 -6.57 -3.30 20.30
CA GLN A 246 -5.50 -2.35 20.56
C GLN A 246 -4.45 -2.46 19.46
N SER A 247 -4.08 -1.32 18.90
CA SER A 247 -3.21 -1.25 17.72
C SER A 247 -2.26 -0.06 17.78
N SER A 248 -1.24 -0.09 16.93
CA SER A 248 -0.41 1.08 16.66
C SER A 248 -1.18 2.12 15.85
N LYS A 249 -0.68 3.35 15.88
CA LYS A 249 -1.17 4.48 15.08
C LYS A 249 -1.35 4.14 13.59
N ASP A 250 -0.38 3.44 13.02
CA ASP A 250 -0.31 3.17 11.58
C ASP A 250 -1.09 1.91 11.16
N HIS A 251 -1.62 1.12 12.11
CA HIS A 251 -2.28 -0.15 11.78
C HIS A 251 -3.55 0.09 10.97
N VAL A 252 -3.69 -0.64 9.86
CA VAL A 252 -4.78 -0.42 8.89
C VAL A 252 -5.95 -1.34 9.20
N PHE A 253 -7.14 -0.74 9.20
CA PHE A 253 -8.42 -1.44 9.34
C PHE A 253 -9.25 -1.31 8.08
N PHE A 254 -10.07 -2.32 7.81
CA PHE A 254 -11.07 -2.28 6.76
C PHE A 254 -12.33 -1.56 7.26
N VAL A 255 -12.79 -0.57 6.50
CA VAL A 255 -13.92 0.30 6.85
C VAL A 255 -14.95 0.31 5.72
N ALA A 256 -16.20 0.00 6.05
CA ALA A 256 -17.31 0.04 5.11
C ALA A 256 -17.72 1.50 4.80
N THR A 257 -17.74 1.85 3.51
CA THR A 257 -18.20 3.15 2.99
C THR A 257 -19.16 2.98 1.82
N GLU A 258 -19.79 4.08 1.37
CA GLU A 258 -20.65 4.05 0.18
C GLU A 258 -19.89 3.63 -1.09
N ARG A 259 -18.56 3.79 -1.13
CA ARG A 259 -17.71 3.37 -2.26
C ARG A 259 -17.23 1.92 -2.15
N GLY A 260 -17.63 1.21 -1.10
CA GLY A 260 -17.16 -0.14 -0.80
C GLY A 260 -16.31 -0.18 0.48
N ILE A 261 -15.59 -1.29 0.67
CA ILE A 261 -14.65 -1.45 1.77
C ILE A 261 -13.35 -0.72 1.40
N ILE A 262 -12.94 0.23 2.23
CA ILE A 262 -11.66 0.93 2.08
C ILE A 262 -10.75 0.64 3.26
N GLU A 263 -9.46 0.90 3.09
CA GLU A 263 -8.45 0.81 4.13
C GLU A 263 -8.29 2.17 4.81
N LYS A 264 -8.28 2.17 6.14
CA LYS A 264 -7.98 3.36 6.95
C LYS A 264 -6.99 3.02 8.07
N PRO A 265 -5.90 3.79 8.24
CA PRO A 265 -5.04 3.70 9.42
C PRO A 265 -5.80 4.03 10.72
N ALA A 266 -5.33 3.51 11.85
CA ALA A 266 -5.96 3.72 13.15
C ALA A 266 -6.08 5.21 13.54
N GLU A 267 -5.14 6.05 13.10
CA GLU A 267 -5.18 7.51 13.32
C GLU A 267 -6.30 8.22 12.56
N GLU A 268 -6.74 7.67 11.43
CA GLU A 268 -7.78 8.27 10.58
C GLU A 268 -9.18 7.77 10.93
N LEU A 269 -9.27 6.74 11.78
CA LEU A 269 -10.54 6.21 12.26
C LEU A 269 -11.27 7.24 13.13
N LYS A 270 -12.58 7.30 12.95
CA LYS A 270 -13.47 8.19 13.70
C LYS A 270 -14.60 7.40 14.34
N GLN A 271 -15.16 7.93 15.43
CA GLN A 271 -16.39 7.40 15.99
C GLN A 271 -17.49 7.37 14.92
N GLY A 272 -18.21 6.26 14.80
CA GLY A 272 -19.20 6.05 13.75
C GLY A 272 -18.67 5.36 12.48
N ASP A 273 -17.36 5.31 12.26
CA ASP A 273 -16.79 4.45 11.20
C ASP A 273 -17.20 3.00 11.43
N ARG A 274 -17.40 2.23 10.35
CA ARG A 274 -17.91 0.87 10.38
C ARG A 274 -16.81 -0.12 10.01
N LEU A 275 -16.18 -0.73 11.00
CA LEU A 275 -15.19 -1.79 10.80
C LEU A 275 -15.85 -3.05 10.22
N ILE A 276 -15.04 -3.99 9.75
CA ILE A 276 -15.52 -5.25 9.17
C ILE A 276 -15.28 -6.41 10.13
N MET A 277 -16.30 -7.27 10.28
CA MET A 277 -16.18 -8.55 10.95
C MET A 277 -16.83 -9.68 10.13
N PRO A 278 -16.37 -10.93 10.23
CA PRO A 278 -17.09 -12.07 9.68
C PRO A 278 -18.37 -12.35 10.49
N GLU A 279 -19.42 -12.76 9.77
CA GLU A 279 -20.68 -13.22 10.37
C GLU A 279 -20.57 -14.61 11.01
N GLN A 280 -19.76 -15.47 10.41
CA GLN A 280 -19.46 -16.82 10.88
C GLN A 280 -18.07 -17.25 10.39
N ILE A 281 -17.34 -18.01 11.20
CA ILE A 281 -16.04 -18.60 10.82
C ILE A 281 -16.20 -20.12 10.71
N LYS A 282 -16.18 -20.65 9.50
CA LYS A 282 -16.32 -22.10 9.27
C LYS A 282 -14.98 -22.81 9.48
N ILE A 283 -14.99 -23.83 10.34
CA ILE A 283 -13.85 -24.67 10.66
C ILE A 283 -14.34 -26.12 10.77
N SER A 284 -13.77 -27.02 9.97
CA SER A 284 -14.15 -28.44 9.98
C SER A 284 -13.77 -29.10 11.30
N GLY A 285 -12.57 -28.79 11.82
CA GLY A 285 -12.00 -29.45 12.98
C GLY A 285 -11.46 -30.85 12.66
N LYS A 286 -10.86 -31.51 13.65
CA LYS A 286 -10.34 -32.88 13.56
C LYS A 286 -10.73 -33.69 14.79
N ILE A 287 -10.83 -35.00 14.64
CA ILE A 287 -11.00 -35.93 15.77
C ILE A 287 -9.73 -35.90 16.63
N GLN A 288 -9.89 -35.73 17.94
CA GLN A 288 -8.77 -35.76 18.89
C GLN A 288 -8.75 -37.11 19.59
N ALA A 289 -7.75 -37.93 19.28
CA ALA A 289 -7.51 -39.18 19.99
C ALA A 289 -6.93 -38.90 21.39
N ILE A 290 -7.35 -39.71 22.36
CA ILE A 290 -6.89 -39.66 23.75
C ILE A 290 -6.27 -41.02 24.05
N ASP A 291 -4.98 -41.06 24.33
CA ASP A 291 -4.32 -42.27 24.83
C ASP A 291 -4.63 -42.44 26.32
N SER A 292 -5.87 -42.84 26.64
CA SER A 292 -6.28 -42.97 28.03
C SER A 292 -5.71 -44.22 28.72
N LYS A 293 -5.26 -45.22 27.95
CA LYS A 293 -4.68 -46.48 28.47
C LYS A 293 -3.46 -46.22 29.36
N LYS A 294 -2.61 -45.25 29.01
CA LYS A 294 -1.41 -44.94 29.80
C LYS A 294 -1.70 -44.36 31.19
N TYR A 295 -2.91 -43.85 31.45
CA TYR A 295 -3.24 -43.19 32.72
C TYR A 295 -3.77 -44.14 33.82
N TYR A 296 -4.03 -45.41 33.46
CA TYR A 296 -4.30 -46.46 34.44
C TYR A 296 -3.04 -46.76 35.27
N ASN A 297 -3.24 -47.25 36.49
CA ASN A 297 -2.14 -47.53 37.42
C ASN A 297 -1.77 -49.02 37.50
N SER A 298 -2.66 -49.90 37.05
CA SER A 298 -2.48 -51.36 37.10
C SER A 298 -2.95 -51.99 35.80
N PHE A 299 -2.25 -53.05 35.39
CA PHE A 299 -2.48 -53.74 34.14
C PHE A 299 -2.44 -55.26 34.34
N ILE A 300 -3.24 -55.97 33.55
CA ILE A 300 -3.13 -57.41 33.32
C ILE A 300 -2.35 -57.59 32.02
N ILE A 301 -1.22 -58.31 32.09
CA ILE A 301 -0.45 -58.69 30.90
C ILE A 301 -1.09 -59.94 30.31
N LEU A 302 -1.38 -59.92 29.01
CA LEU A 302 -1.90 -61.07 28.26
C LEU A 302 -0.84 -62.17 28.15
N ASN A 303 -1.26 -63.41 27.91
CA ASN A 303 -0.33 -64.56 27.83
C ASN A 303 0.76 -64.35 26.77
N GLU A 304 0.41 -63.76 25.63
CA GLU A 304 1.34 -63.38 24.55
C GLU A 304 2.39 -62.37 25.04
N GLY A 305 1.96 -61.37 25.81
CA GLY A 305 2.83 -60.38 26.44
C GLY A 305 3.83 -60.97 27.43
N ILE A 306 3.36 -61.93 28.24
CA ILE A 306 4.21 -62.67 29.17
C ILE A 306 5.27 -63.45 28.39
N GLY A 307 4.89 -64.13 27.31
CA GLY A 307 5.81 -64.82 26.41
C GLY A 307 6.84 -63.87 25.80
N PHE A 308 6.39 -62.70 25.36
CA PHE A 308 7.25 -61.65 24.81
C PHE A 308 8.28 -61.14 25.82
N LEU A 309 7.87 -60.82 27.05
CA LEU A 309 8.79 -60.35 28.11
C LEU A 309 9.81 -61.44 28.48
N LYS A 310 9.39 -62.70 28.56
CA LYS A 310 10.29 -63.84 28.79
C LYS A 310 11.34 -63.97 27.69
N LYS A 311 10.92 -63.85 26.43
CA LYS A 311 11.80 -63.89 25.27
C LYS A 311 12.83 -62.75 25.33
N LYS A 312 12.39 -61.51 25.58
CA LYS A 312 13.27 -60.34 25.71
C LYS A 312 14.29 -60.48 26.85
N ARG A 313 13.87 -61.02 27.99
CA ARG A 313 14.78 -61.33 29.10
C ARG A 313 15.83 -62.37 28.71
N ALA A 314 15.42 -63.41 27.99
CA ALA A 314 16.32 -64.48 27.51
C ALA A 314 17.30 -63.96 26.46
N GLU A 315 16.87 -63.10 25.53
CA GLU A 315 17.74 -62.42 24.55
C GLU A 315 18.86 -61.62 25.24
N LYS A 316 18.54 -60.94 26.33
CA LYS A 316 19.52 -60.24 27.18
C LYS A 316 20.32 -61.15 28.12
N LYS A 317 20.09 -62.47 28.09
CA LYS A 317 20.74 -63.47 28.97
C LYS A 317 20.60 -63.16 30.47
N LEU A 318 19.50 -62.52 30.88
CA LEU A 318 19.26 -62.15 32.27
C LEU A 318 18.52 -63.26 33.03
N LEU A 319 19.05 -63.68 34.17
CA LEU A 319 18.30 -64.49 35.12
C LEU A 319 17.24 -63.64 35.82
N GLN A 320 16.12 -64.26 36.26
CA GLN A 320 15.06 -63.55 37.00
C GLN A 320 15.61 -62.78 38.22
N LYS A 321 16.60 -63.35 38.92
CA LYS A 321 17.26 -62.73 40.07
C LYS A 321 18.04 -61.46 39.70
N GLN A 322 18.73 -61.47 38.55
CA GLN A 322 19.48 -60.31 38.05
C GLN A 322 18.53 -59.21 37.57
N LEU A 323 17.52 -59.56 36.78
CA LEU A 323 16.49 -58.61 36.35
C LEU A 323 15.79 -57.96 37.55
N ALA A 324 15.42 -58.75 38.56
CA ALA A 324 14.80 -58.26 39.78
C ALA A 324 15.70 -57.26 40.53
N LYS A 325 17.01 -57.54 40.62
CA LYS A 325 18.00 -56.63 41.22
C LYS A 325 18.09 -55.31 40.44
N ASN A 326 18.13 -55.36 39.11
CA ASN A 326 18.28 -54.17 38.27
C ASN A 326 17.10 -53.20 38.40
N ILE A 327 15.87 -53.71 38.52
CA ILE A 327 14.66 -52.87 38.62
C ILE A 327 14.21 -52.58 40.07
N GLY A 328 14.92 -53.13 41.06
CA GLY A 328 14.66 -52.91 42.48
C GLY A 328 13.42 -53.63 43.02
N VAL A 329 13.19 -54.89 42.63
CA VAL A 329 12.09 -55.74 43.12
C VAL A 329 12.61 -57.13 43.53
N THR A 330 11.77 -57.97 44.13
CA THR A 330 12.17 -59.35 44.50
C THR A 330 12.13 -60.28 43.29
N GLN A 331 12.96 -61.33 43.27
CA GLN A 331 12.88 -62.39 42.24
C GLN A 331 11.47 -62.98 42.16
N THR A 332 10.82 -63.18 43.30
CA THR A 332 9.45 -63.67 43.39
C THR A 332 8.48 -62.76 42.65
N ALA A 333 8.65 -61.43 42.70
CA ALA A 333 7.80 -60.51 41.96
C ALA A 333 7.92 -60.73 40.44
N ILE A 334 9.12 -60.89 39.90
CA ILE A 334 9.33 -61.23 38.48
C ILE A 334 8.69 -62.58 38.14
N SER A 335 8.93 -63.61 38.97
CA SER A 335 8.39 -64.95 38.73
C SER A 335 6.86 -64.96 38.68
N VAL A 336 6.20 -64.28 39.62
CA VAL A 336 4.73 -64.21 39.66
C VAL A 336 4.15 -63.45 38.45
N ILE A 337 4.83 -62.40 37.97
CA ILE A 337 4.46 -61.71 36.72
C ILE A 337 4.63 -62.64 35.50
N GLU A 338 5.77 -63.34 35.42
CA GLU A 338 6.05 -64.30 34.36
C GLU A 338 5.12 -65.53 34.36
N LEU A 339 4.49 -65.82 35.49
CA LEU A 339 3.46 -66.85 35.64
C LEU A 339 2.04 -66.32 35.39
N GLY A 340 1.86 -65.01 35.15
CA GLY A 340 0.56 -64.38 34.95
C GLY A 340 -0.33 -64.36 36.21
N LYS A 341 0.25 -64.59 37.39
CA LYS A 341 -0.49 -64.77 38.66
C LYS A 341 -0.76 -63.45 39.39
N ARG A 342 -0.24 -62.32 38.91
CA ARG A 342 -0.41 -61.00 39.55
C ARG A 342 -0.48 -59.88 38.53
N ASN A 343 -1.33 -58.90 38.81
CA ASN A 343 -1.42 -57.67 38.04
C ASN A 343 -0.19 -56.80 38.30
N ILE A 344 0.28 -56.11 37.27
CA ILE A 344 1.47 -55.28 37.34
C ILE A 344 1.08 -53.81 37.51
N THR A 345 1.79 -53.08 38.38
CA THR A 345 1.61 -51.64 38.49
C THR A 345 2.32 -50.93 37.35
N ARG A 346 1.87 -49.73 36.98
CA ARG A 346 2.49 -48.90 35.94
C ARG A 346 4.00 -48.73 36.19
N GLN A 347 4.38 -48.28 37.39
CA GLN A 347 5.78 -48.04 37.72
C GLN A 347 6.64 -49.31 37.62
N PHE A 348 6.09 -50.47 37.98
CA PHE A 348 6.80 -51.73 37.83
C PHE A 348 6.94 -52.11 36.36
N LEU A 349 5.86 -52.00 35.57
CA LEU A 349 5.90 -52.31 34.14
C LEU A 349 6.83 -51.36 33.37
N GLU A 350 6.85 -50.06 33.67
CA GLU A 350 7.77 -49.09 33.06
C GLU A 350 9.24 -49.45 33.33
N ARG A 351 9.59 -49.79 34.58
CA ARG A 351 10.94 -50.24 34.92
C ARG A 351 11.31 -51.55 34.23
N LEU A 352 10.36 -52.48 34.15
CA LEU A 352 10.52 -53.77 33.48
C LEU A 352 10.74 -53.60 31.97
N CYS A 353 9.91 -52.80 31.32
CA CYS A 353 10.02 -52.46 29.89
C CYS A 353 11.35 -51.76 29.61
N LYS A 354 11.73 -50.77 30.43
CA LYS A 354 13.00 -50.05 30.30
C LYS A 354 14.21 -50.98 30.40
N GLU A 355 14.24 -51.87 31.38
CA GLU A 355 15.36 -52.81 31.56
C GLU A 355 15.45 -53.85 30.44
N LEU A 356 14.32 -54.16 29.79
CA LEU A 356 14.24 -55.14 28.71
C LEU A 356 14.33 -54.52 27.29
N ASP A 357 14.60 -53.21 27.18
CA ASP A 357 14.58 -52.44 25.92
C ASP A 357 13.27 -52.62 25.12
N VAL A 358 12.15 -52.58 25.83
CA VAL A 358 10.80 -52.66 25.26
C VAL A 358 10.13 -51.31 25.38
N ASP A 359 9.54 -50.81 24.29
CA ASP A 359 8.72 -49.61 24.37
C ASP A 359 7.46 -49.87 25.21
N PHE A 360 7.29 -49.09 26.27
CA PHE A 360 6.22 -49.28 27.25
C PHE A 360 4.83 -49.06 26.63
N LEU A 361 4.66 -48.04 25.78
CA LEU A 361 3.37 -47.70 25.20
C LEU A 361 2.95 -48.74 24.16
N GLN A 362 3.87 -49.17 23.31
CA GLN A 362 3.66 -50.25 22.35
C GLN A 362 3.32 -51.57 23.06
N PHE A 363 4.03 -51.88 24.15
CA PHE A 363 3.73 -53.06 24.95
C PHE A 363 2.33 -52.99 25.57
N LEU A 364 1.96 -51.85 26.15
CA LEU A 364 0.60 -51.65 26.67
C LEU A 364 -0.47 -51.82 25.59
N ALA A 365 -0.24 -51.31 24.38
CA ALA A 365 -1.20 -51.37 23.29
C ALA A 365 -1.46 -52.80 22.80
N MET A 366 -0.40 -53.62 22.69
CA MET A 366 -0.46 -54.97 22.11
C MET A 366 -0.71 -56.08 23.13
N TYR A 367 -0.18 -55.93 24.35
CA TYR A 367 0.03 -57.07 25.25
C TYR A 367 -0.54 -56.87 26.65
N ALA A 368 -1.22 -55.77 26.93
CA ALA A 368 -1.81 -55.52 28.23
C ALA A 368 -3.25 -54.99 28.13
N ARG A 369 -4.04 -55.28 29.17
CA ARG A 369 -5.35 -54.65 29.41
C ARG A 369 -5.36 -53.97 30.77
N GLN A 370 -6.09 -52.87 30.89
CA GLN A 370 -6.26 -52.18 32.16
C GLN A 370 -6.88 -53.08 33.23
N TYR A 371 -6.46 -52.91 34.48
CA TYR A 371 -7.06 -53.56 35.63
C TYR A 371 -7.50 -52.54 36.67
N ASN A 372 -8.72 -52.72 37.17
CA ASN A 372 -9.26 -51.95 38.26
C ASN A 372 -9.91 -52.88 39.28
N ARG A 373 -9.62 -52.67 40.57
CA ARG A 373 -10.01 -53.61 41.64
C ARG A 373 -11.51 -53.67 41.92
N GLU A 374 -12.27 -52.62 41.59
CA GLU A 374 -13.64 -52.43 42.12
C GLU A 374 -14.69 -52.04 41.06
N VAL A 375 -14.31 -51.33 39.99
CA VAL A 375 -15.24 -50.89 38.92
C VAL A 375 -14.50 -50.85 37.58
N ASP A 376 -15.11 -51.35 36.51
CA ASP A 376 -14.55 -51.25 35.15
C ASP A 376 -14.67 -49.82 34.60
N ILE A 377 -13.83 -48.92 35.13
CA ILE A 377 -13.82 -47.50 34.77
C ILE A 377 -13.55 -47.35 33.27
N ARG A 378 -14.46 -46.65 32.59
CA ARG A 378 -14.35 -46.31 31.17
C ARG A 378 -13.76 -44.92 31.03
N LEU A 379 -12.56 -44.83 30.48
CA LEU A 379 -11.96 -43.55 30.11
C LEU A 379 -12.13 -43.33 28.60
N PRO A 380 -12.37 -42.08 28.18
CA PRO A 380 -12.53 -41.75 26.77
C PRO A 380 -11.26 -42.08 25.97
N GLN A 381 -11.43 -42.65 24.78
CA GLN A 381 -10.36 -42.86 23.80
C GLN A 381 -10.30 -41.72 22.76
N VAL A 382 -11.34 -40.89 22.71
CA VAL A 382 -11.45 -39.71 21.85
C VAL A 382 -12.10 -38.59 22.65
N LEU A 383 -11.80 -37.35 22.31
CA LEU A 383 -12.51 -36.20 22.86
C LEU A 383 -13.86 -36.05 22.15
N ASP A 384 -14.90 -36.67 22.70
CA ASP A 384 -16.27 -36.52 22.22
C ASP A 384 -17.00 -35.34 22.88
N ALA A 385 -18.25 -35.10 22.48
CA ALA A 385 -19.07 -34.00 22.98
C ALA A 385 -19.41 -34.13 24.48
N GLU A 386 -19.54 -35.34 25.02
CA GLU A 386 -19.89 -35.55 26.43
C GLU A 386 -18.70 -35.27 27.33
N PHE A 387 -17.52 -35.78 26.95
CA PHE A 387 -16.31 -35.48 27.68
C PHE A 387 -15.93 -34.00 27.56
N ALA A 388 -16.12 -33.39 26.39
CA ALA A 388 -15.93 -31.95 26.25
C ALA A 388 -16.87 -31.15 27.15
N GLN A 389 -18.14 -31.58 27.30
CA GLN A 389 -19.07 -30.98 28.25
C GLN A 389 -18.60 -31.09 29.69
N PHE A 390 -18.06 -32.24 30.09
CA PHE A 390 -17.44 -32.42 31.40
C PHE A 390 -16.29 -31.43 31.62
N LEU A 391 -15.41 -31.27 30.62
CA LEU A 391 -14.29 -30.32 30.68
C LEU A 391 -14.75 -28.85 30.72
N GLY A 392 -15.82 -28.52 29.99
CA GLY A 392 -16.42 -27.18 29.98
C GLY A 392 -17.00 -26.80 31.33
N TYR A 393 -17.75 -27.72 31.95
CA TYR A 393 -18.29 -27.51 33.30
C TYR A 393 -17.16 -27.41 34.33
N LEU A 394 -16.13 -28.26 34.20
CA LEU A 394 -14.93 -28.21 35.04
C LEU A 394 -14.21 -26.85 34.94
N MET A 395 -14.15 -26.25 33.75
CA MET A 395 -13.55 -24.92 33.54
C MET A 395 -14.31 -23.81 34.27
N GLY A 396 -15.65 -23.88 34.31
CA GLY A 396 -16.50 -22.98 35.10
C GLY A 396 -16.45 -23.32 36.59
N ASP A 397 -17.40 -24.13 37.06
CA ASP A 397 -17.65 -24.44 38.46
C ASP A 397 -17.08 -25.79 38.93
N GLY A 398 -15.87 -26.12 38.48
CA GLY A 398 -15.15 -27.32 38.93
C GLY A 398 -13.82 -27.05 39.63
N SER A 399 -13.36 -28.05 40.39
CA SER A 399 -12.01 -28.12 40.97
C SER A 399 -11.36 -29.48 40.73
N ILE A 400 -10.04 -29.47 40.62
CA ILE A 400 -9.22 -30.67 40.41
C ILE A 400 -8.29 -30.85 41.61
N GLU A 401 -8.37 -32.00 42.28
CA GLU A 401 -7.46 -32.39 43.36
C GLU A 401 -6.49 -33.49 42.87
N GLU A 402 -5.81 -34.20 43.76
CA GLU A 402 -4.90 -35.29 43.37
C GLU A 402 -5.65 -36.55 42.93
N ASP A 403 -6.75 -36.87 43.61
CA ASP A 403 -7.49 -38.12 43.46
C ASP A 403 -8.93 -37.97 42.95
N ARG A 404 -9.43 -36.73 42.87
CA ARG A 404 -10.82 -36.45 42.50
C ARG A 404 -10.98 -35.17 41.69
N ILE A 405 -12.08 -35.12 40.95
CA ILE A 405 -12.64 -33.90 40.35
C ILE A 405 -13.95 -33.58 41.07
N THR A 406 -14.18 -32.32 41.41
CA THR A 406 -15.38 -31.87 42.12
C THR A 406 -16.11 -30.82 41.31
N PHE A 407 -17.44 -30.96 41.16
CA PHE A 407 -18.33 -29.93 40.62
C PHE A 407 -19.17 -29.30 41.74
N PHE A 408 -19.44 -28.01 41.60
CA PHE A 408 -20.25 -27.22 42.52
C PHE A 408 -21.45 -26.65 41.77
N GLU A 409 -22.66 -26.99 42.20
CA GLU A 409 -23.89 -26.58 41.50
C GLU A 409 -24.94 -26.10 42.50
N GLN A 410 -25.62 -24.98 42.23
CA GLN A 410 -26.68 -24.48 43.11
C GLN A 410 -28.02 -25.19 42.86
N ASP A 411 -28.25 -25.71 41.66
CA ASP A 411 -29.48 -26.40 41.29
C ASP A 411 -29.37 -27.93 41.45
N LYS A 412 -30.11 -28.49 42.41
CA LYS A 412 -30.15 -29.94 42.65
C LYS A 412 -30.44 -30.75 41.38
N ALA A 413 -31.38 -30.30 40.55
CA ALA A 413 -31.80 -31.06 39.37
C ALA A 413 -30.65 -31.18 38.37
N VAL A 414 -29.90 -30.08 38.17
CA VAL A 414 -28.70 -30.05 37.30
C VAL A 414 -27.59 -30.94 37.87
N ALA A 415 -27.35 -30.85 39.18
CA ALA A 415 -26.35 -31.68 39.84
C ALA A 415 -26.67 -33.17 39.69
N MET A 416 -27.93 -33.57 39.87
CA MET A 416 -28.34 -34.97 39.72
C MET A 416 -28.27 -35.44 38.27
N ALA A 417 -28.65 -34.60 37.31
CA ALA A 417 -28.52 -34.91 35.88
C ALA A 417 -27.05 -35.12 35.46
N PHE A 418 -26.13 -34.28 35.93
CA PHE A 418 -24.70 -34.48 35.68
C PHE A 418 -24.13 -35.70 36.39
N LYS A 419 -24.59 -35.99 37.62
CA LYS A 419 -24.22 -37.24 38.29
C LYS A 419 -24.60 -38.43 37.43
N GLU A 420 -25.87 -38.56 37.07
CA GLU A 420 -26.38 -39.68 36.27
C GLU A 420 -25.63 -39.82 34.95
N LYS A 421 -25.49 -38.70 34.22
CA LYS A 421 -24.82 -38.65 32.92
C LYS A 421 -23.36 -39.11 33.02
N PHE A 422 -22.57 -38.49 33.90
CA PHE A 422 -21.13 -38.75 33.94
C PHE A 422 -20.77 -40.03 34.69
N ASP A 423 -21.61 -40.48 35.64
CA ASP A 423 -21.47 -41.81 36.24
C ASP A 423 -21.65 -42.90 35.19
N SER A 424 -22.67 -42.78 34.35
CA SER A 424 -22.89 -43.68 33.21
C SER A 424 -21.73 -43.62 32.21
N TYR A 425 -21.32 -42.41 31.80
CA TYR A 425 -20.28 -42.21 30.80
C TYR A 425 -18.93 -42.82 31.22
N PHE A 426 -18.47 -42.54 32.44
CA PHE A 426 -17.20 -43.07 32.93
C PHE A 426 -17.30 -44.45 33.58
N ASN A 427 -18.52 -45.00 33.71
CA ASN A 427 -18.82 -46.17 34.53
C ASN A 427 -18.21 -46.03 35.94
N ILE A 428 -18.60 -44.97 36.65
CA ILE A 428 -18.17 -44.66 38.03
C ILE A 428 -19.38 -44.35 38.89
N ASN A 429 -19.19 -44.33 40.21
CA ASN A 429 -20.22 -43.85 41.14
C ASN A 429 -19.70 -42.61 41.88
N SER A 430 -20.04 -41.42 41.37
CA SER A 430 -19.63 -40.17 42.01
C SER A 430 -20.37 -39.94 43.32
N THR A 431 -19.73 -39.29 44.29
CA THR A 431 -20.40 -38.94 45.55
C THR A 431 -21.18 -37.63 45.39
N TYR A 432 -22.44 -37.63 45.83
CA TYR A 432 -23.26 -36.42 45.95
C TYR A 432 -23.35 -35.97 47.41
N LYS A 433 -23.20 -34.66 47.66
CA LYS A 433 -23.40 -34.06 48.98
C LYS A 433 -23.97 -32.64 48.87
N PHE A 434 -25.06 -32.35 49.57
CA PHE A 434 -25.53 -30.97 49.75
C PHE A 434 -24.78 -30.28 50.90
N ARG A 435 -24.29 -29.06 50.68
CA ARG A 435 -23.59 -28.24 51.67
C ARG A 435 -24.52 -27.11 52.13
N GLN A 436 -25.35 -27.38 53.13
CA GLN A 436 -26.34 -26.42 53.66
C GLN A 436 -25.73 -25.04 53.99
N SER A 437 -24.58 -25.01 54.67
CA SER A 437 -23.93 -23.75 55.07
C SER A 437 -23.42 -22.87 53.92
N LYS A 438 -23.24 -23.44 52.73
CA LYS A 438 -22.76 -22.72 51.53
C LYS A 438 -23.77 -22.72 50.38
N ASN A 439 -24.94 -23.31 50.58
CA ASN A 439 -26.04 -23.42 49.63
C ASN A 439 -25.63 -23.93 48.23
N TYR A 440 -24.91 -25.05 48.17
CA TYR A 440 -24.62 -25.73 46.90
C TYR A 440 -24.60 -27.26 47.03
N HIS A 441 -24.82 -27.93 45.91
CA HIS A 441 -24.71 -29.36 45.68
C HIS A 441 -23.31 -29.69 45.16
N GLN A 442 -22.65 -30.63 45.81
CA GLN A 442 -21.29 -31.07 45.50
C GLN A 442 -21.33 -32.44 44.86
N LEU A 443 -20.74 -32.57 43.66
CA LEU A 443 -20.49 -33.87 43.00
C LEU A 443 -19.00 -34.16 43.03
N ARG A 444 -18.59 -35.35 43.47
CA ARG A 444 -17.18 -35.75 43.56
C ARG A 444 -16.93 -37.01 42.76
N PHE A 445 -16.15 -36.87 41.69
CA PHE A 445 -15.67 -37.94 40.85
C PHE A 445 -14.32 -38.42 41.38
N THR A 446 -14.34 -39.32 42.36
CA THR A 446 -13.13 -39.90 42.96
C THR A 446 -12.52 -40.95 42.03
N CYS A 447 -11.78 -40.49 41.02
CA CYS A 447 -11.18 -41.35 40.00
C CYS A 447 -9.79 -40.82 39.61
N ARG A 448 -8.74 -41.41 40.19
CA ARG A 448 -7.34 -41.06 39.88
C ARG A 448 -7.00 -41.16 38.39
N PRO A 449 -7.37 -42.22 37.65
CA PRO A 449 -7.13 -42.29 36.21
C PRO A 449 -7.78 -41.14 35.44
N LEU A 450 -9.02 -40.75 35.78
CA LEU A 450 -9.70 -39.61 35.16
C LEU A 450 -8.97 -38.28 35.42
N VAL A 451 -8.57 -38.02 36.67
CA VAL A 451 -7.76 -36.84 37.02
C VAL A 451 -6.47 -36.80 36.21
N ARG A 452 -5.80 -37.96 36.05
CA ARG A 452 -4.56 -38.07 35.28
C ARG A 452 -4.76 -37.82 33.79
N VAL A 453 -5.86 -38.33 33.18
CA VAL A 453 -6.23 -38.01 31.79
C VAL A 453 -6.42 -36.51 31.64
N VAL A 454 -7.20 -35.87 32.52
CA VAL A 454 -7.47 -34.44 32.42
C VAL A 454 -6.20 -33.62 32.55
N LYS A 455 -5.35 -33.88 33.57
CA LYS A 455 -4.09 -33.15 33.77
C LYS A 455 -3.05 -33.43 32.69
N GLY A 456 -2.99 -34.66 32.18
CA GLY A 456 -1.98 -35.09 31.22
C GLY A 456 -2.27 -34.63 29.80
N GLU A 457 -3.53 -34.76 29.35
CA GLU A 457 -3.95 -34.43 27.98
C GLU A 457 -4.37 -32.97 27.85
N PHE A 458 -5.06 -32.38 28.84
CA PHE A 458 -5.61 -31.02 28.76
C PHE A 458 -4.84 -30.03 29.61
N GLN A 459 -3.53 -29.95 29.34
CA GLN A 459 -2.63 -29.01 30.00
C GLN A 459 -3.14 -27.57 29.80
N GLY A 460 -3.27 -26.81 30.88
CA GLY A 460 -3.82 -25.44 30.86
C GLY A 460 -5.22 -25.30 31.45
N LEU A 461 -5.95 -26.41 31.63
CA LEU A 461 -7.26 -26.40 32.29
C LEU A 461 -7.09 -26.19 33.80
N LYS A 462 -7.65 -25.09 34.33
CA LYS A 462 -7.53 -24.65 35.74
C LYS A 462 -6.09 -24.41 36.22
N SER A 463 -5.17 -24.02 35.33
CA SER A 463 -3.77 -23.68 35.66
C SER A 463 -3.59 -22.28 36.29
N GLY A 464 -4.61 -21.71 36.92
CA GLY A 464 -4.61 -20.37 37.54
C GLY A 464 -5.47 -19.34 36.79
N ASN A 465 -5.21 -18.05 37.03
CA ASN A 465 -5.97 -16.93 36.46
C ASN A 465 -5.83 -16.79 34.92
N ASP A 466 -4.83 -17.43 34.31
CA ASP A 466 -4.54 -17.39 32.87
C ASP A 466 -5.01 -18.65 32.12
N SER A 467 -5.89 -19.44 32.71
CA SER A 467 -6.43 -20.66 32.07
C SER A 467 -7.06 -20.33 30.71
N LEU A 468 -6.72 -21.11 29.68
CA LEU A 468 -7.28 -20.99 28.33
C LEU A 468 -8.06 -22.25 27.96
N ILE A 469 -8.91 -22.16 26.94
CA ILE A 469 -9.54 -23.34 26.34
C ILE A 469 -8.44 -24.23 25.74
N PRO A 470 -8.38 -25.53 26.07
CA PRO A 470 -7.39 -26.44 25.50
C PRO A 470 -7.44 -26.45 23.97
N ALA A 471 -6.27 -26.45 23.32
CA ALA A 471 -6.17 -26.44 21.86
C ALA A 471 -6.90 -27.64 21.23
N GLN A 472 -6.88 -28.80 21.90
CA GLN A 472 -7.62 -29.98 21.47
C GLN A 472 -9.11 -29.69 21.31
N VAL A 473 -9.73 -28.96 22.23
CA VAL A 473 -11.14 -28.57 22.12
C VAL A 473 -11.33 -27.60 20.95
N LEU A 474 -10.49 -26.57 20.84
CA LEU A 474 -10.61 -25.54 19.79
C LEU A 474 -10.47 -26.12 18.37
N GLU A 475 -9.59 -27.08 18.19
CA GLU A 475 -9.32 -27.77 16.93
C GLU A 475 -10.27 -28.95 16.66
N SER A 476 -11.17 -29.27 17.60
CA SER A 476 -12.14 -30.36 17.43
C SER A 476 -13.29 -29.99 16.49
N GLU A 477 -14.08 -30.99 16.09
CA GLU A 477 -15.33 -30.78 15.36
C GLU A 477 -16.36 -29.97 16.16
N ASN A 478 -17.35 -29.41 15.46
CA ASN A 478 -18.38 -28.55 16.05
C ASN A 478 -19.14 -29.22 17.20
N ALA A 479 -19.37 -30.54 17.15
CA ALA A 479 -20.07 -31.26 18.21
C ALA A 479 -19.31 -31.23 19.55
N VAL A 480 -17.99 -31.37 19.49
CA VAL A 480 -17.11 -31.33 20.66
C VAL A 480 -17.05 -29.93 21.25
N VAL A 481 -16.85 -28.92 20.39
CA VAL A 481 -16.85 -27.51 20.80
C VAL A 481 -18.20 -27.12 21.41
N SER A 482 -19.30 -27.55 20.81
CA SER A 482 -20.65 -27.36 21.34
C SER A 482 -20.79 -27.98 22.73
N GLY A 483 -20.33 -29.23 22.92
CA GLY A 483 -20.31 -29.89 24.21
C GLY A 483 -19.57 -29.07 25.26
N PHE A 484 -18.35 -28.62 24.95
CA PHE A 484 -17.56 -27.77 25.85
C PHE A 484 -18.28 -26.46 26.21
N LEU A 485 -18.79 -25.74 25.21
CA LEU A 485 -19.54 -24.50 25.45
C LEU A 485 -20.79 -24.76 26.29
N ARG A 486 -21.54 -25.83 26.03
CA ARG A 486 -22.71 -26.22 26.82
C ARG A 486 -22.35 -26.42 28.29
N GLY A 487 -21.28 -27.17 28.57
CA GLY A 487 -20.79 -27.38 29.94
C GLY A 487 -20.41 -26.08 30.63
N LEU A 488 -19.69 -25.20 29.93
CA LEU A 488 -19.26 -23.91 30.46
C LEU A 488 -20.44 -22.97 30.75
N PHE A 489 -21.44 -22.91 29.85
CA PHE A 489 -22.65 -22.13 30.03
C PHE A 489 -23.61 -22.76 31.07
N ASP A 490 -23.63 -24.08 31.21
CA ASP A 490 -24.36 -24.75 32.28
C ASP A 490 -23.80 -24.37 33.67
N ALA A 491 -22.49 -24.19 33.81
CA ALA A 491 -21.88 -23.66 35.03
C ALA A 491 -22.17 -22.15 35.21
N GLU A 492 -21.58 -21.32 34.35
CA GLU A 492 -21.45 -19.87 34.58
C GLU A 492 -22.53 -19.02 33.86
N GLY A 493 -23.31 -19.64 32.98
CA GLY A 493 -24.28 -18.95 32.15
C GLY A 493 -25.54 -18.54 32.91
N TYR A 494 -25.97 -17.30 32.71
CA TYR A 494 -27.17 -16.71 33.30
C TYR A 494 -28.06 -16.02 32.25
N MET A 495 -29.34 -15.81 32.59
CA MET A 495 -30.29 -15.10 31.73
C MET A 495 -30.88 -13.90 32.47
N SER A 496 -30.70 -12.70 31.91
CA SER A 496 -31.25 -11.44 32.45
C SER A 496 -31.56 -10.48 31.30
N GLY A 497 -32.67 -10.71 30.59
CA GLY A 497 -33.01 -9.99 29.36
C GLY A 497 -32.05 -10.20 28.19
N ARG A 498 -30.94 -10.91 28.42
CA ARG A 498 -29.89 -11.37 27.51
C ARG A 498 -29.35 -12.68 28.08
N LEU A 499 -28.72 -13.49 27.24
CA LEU A 499 -27.90 -14.61 27.71
C LEU A 499 -26.50 -14.08 28.02
N GLY A 500 -26.01 -14.31 29.23
CA GLY A 500 -24.69 -13.84 29.66
C GLY A 500 -23.85 -14.94 30.29
N ILE A 501 -22.54 -14.79 30.20
CA ILE A 501 -21.54 -15.57 30.94
C ILE A 501 -20.43 -14.60 31.33
N GLY A 502 -19.86 -14.70 32.52
CA GLY A 502 -18.76 -13.80 32.87
C GLY A 502 -17.86 -14.29 33.97
N MET A 503 -16.55 -14.22 33.70
CA MET A 503 -15.46 -14.73 34.53
C MET A 503 -14.41 -13.63 34.77
N ASN A 504 -13.45 -13.88 35.66
CA ASN A 504 -12.34 -12.94 35.95
C ASN A 504 -11.13 -13.09 35.01
N ASN A 505 -11.29 -13.75 33.86
CA ASN A 505 -10.23 -14.01 32.88
C ASN A 505 -10.63 -13.44 31.51
N LYS A 506 -9.98 -12.34 31.11
CA LYS A 506 -10.24 -11.65 29.83
C LYS A 506 -9.93 -12.53 28.63
N ALA A 507 -8.79 -13.23 28.66
CA ALA A 507 -8.32 -14.05 27.55
C ALA A 507 -9.26 -15.23 27.27
N LEU A 508 -9.74 -15.91 28.31
CA LEU A 508 -10.75 -16.97 28.19
C LEU A 508 -12.05 -16.44 27.62
N MET A 509 -12.54 -15.28 28.08
CA MET A 509 -13.76 -14.67 27.53
C MET A 509 -13.58 -14.20 26.08
N GLN A 510 -12.40 -13.73 25.68
CA GLN A 510 -12.10 -13.46 24.28
C GLN A 510 -12.10 -14.74 23.44
N GLN A 511 -11.54 -15.85 23.95
CA GLN A 511 -11.60 -17.15 23.27
C GLN A 511 -13.04 -17.63 23.11
N VAL A 512 -13.87 -17.55 24.17
CA VAL A 512 -15.30 -17.91 24.07
C VAL A 512 -16.02 -17.00 23.06
N GLN A 513 -15.74 -15.69 23.04
CA GLN A 513 -16.32 -14.76 22.07
C GLN A 513 -16.05 -15.18 20.62
N MET A 514 -14.78 -15.49 20.30
CA MET A 514 -14.38 -15.92 18.97
C MET A 514 -14.90 -17.32 18.64
N LEU A 515 -14.90 -18.24 19.60
CA LEU A 515 -15.40 -19.61 19.42
C LEU A 515 -16.90 -19.64 19.11
N LEU A 516 -17.68 -18.72 19.68
CA LEU A 516 -19.10 -18.54 19.36
C LEU A 516 -19.34 -18.13 17.89
N LEU A 517 -18.40 -17.42 17.25
CA LEU A 517 -18.50 -17.08 15.82
C LEU A 517 -18.47 -18.33 14.91
N ARG A 518 -17.95 -19.47 15.39
CA ARG A 518 -17.99 -20.74 14.64
C ARG A 518 -19.43 -21.19 14.36
N PHE A 519 -20.35 -20.81 15.25
CA PHE A 519 -21.79 -21.11 15.15
C PHE A 519 -22.61 -19.89 14.69
N GLY A 520 -21.96 -18.81 14.24
CA GLY A 520 -22.64 -17.57 13.84
C GLY A 520 -23.30 -16.81 15.01
N ILE A 521 -22.86 -17.10 16.25
CA ILE A 521 -23.39 -16.48 17.47
C ILE A 521 -22.57 -15.22 17.77
N LEU A 522 -23.20 -14.06 17.63
CA LEU A 522 -22.58 -12.76 17.86
C LEU A 522 -22.76 -12.34 19.33
N SER A 523 -21.66 -12.05 20.01
CA SER A 523 -21.66 -11.70 21.44
C SER A 523 -20.83 -10.45 21.72
N SER A 524 -21.24 -9.68 22.73
CA SER A 524 -20.55 -8.45 23.16
C SER A 524 -19.77 -8.70 24.45
N LEU A 525 -18.47 -8.37 24.45
CA LEU A 525 -17.62 -8.48 25.64
C LEU A 525 -17.62 -7.14 26.40
N ARG A 526 -17.99 -7.17 27.67
CA ARG A 526 -18.03 -6.02 28.58
C ARG A 526 -17.11 -6.24 29.77
N GLU A 527 -16.45 -5.18 30.19
CA GLU A 527 -15.65 -5.14 31.41
C GLU A 527 -16.47 -4.47 32.51
N TYR A 528 -16.61 -5.14 33.65
CA TYR A 528 -17.32 -4.65 34.82
C TYR A 528 -16.35 -4.48 35.98
N ASP A 529 -16.26 -3.25 36.47
CA ASP A 529 -15.53 -2.92 37.68
C ASP A 529 -16.30 -3.43 38.91
N ASN A 530 -15.73 -4.45 39.55
CA ASN A 530 -16.30 -5.12 40.71
C ASN A 530 -15.86 -4.50 42.04
N ARG A 531 -15.26 -3.31 42.09
CA ARG A 531 -14.84 -2.70 43.37
C ARG A 531 -15.98 -2.53 44.40
N ARG A 532 -17.24 -2.52 43.95
CA ARG A 532 -18.44 -2.47 44.81
C ARG A 532 -18.95 -3.86 45.25
N ASN A 533 -18.38 -4.95 44.76
CA ASN A 533 -18.80 -6.31 45.10
C ASN A 533 -18.17 -6.74 46.44
N PRO A 534 -18.97 -7.22 47.42
CA PRO A 534 -18.47 -7.64 48.72
C PRO A 534 -17.60 -8.91 48.69
N TYR A 535 -17.67 -9.72 47.62
CA TYR A 535 -17.00 -11.03 47.54
C TYR A 535 -15.67 -11.01 46.77
N SER A 536 -15.51 -10.13 45.78
CA SER A 536 -14.29 -10.04 44.97
C SER A 536 -14.13 -8.66 44.37
N LYS A 537 -12.93 -8.09 44.49
CA LYS A 537 -12.57 -6.81 43.88
C LYS A 537 -12.03 -6.96 42.44
N ASN A 538 -11.87 -8.18 41.96
CA ASN A 538 -11.30 -8.45 40.63
C ASN A 538 -12.31 -8.07 39.54
N THR A 539 -11.84 -7.38 38.52
CA THR A 539 -12.60 -7.06 37.31
C THR A 539 -13.24 -8.31 36.71
N ARG A 540 -14.52 -8.20 36.34
CA ARG A 540 -15.26 -9.27 35.66
C ARG A 540 -15.43 -8.95 34.19
N PHE A 541 -15.16 -9.92 33.35
CA PHE A 541 -15.34 -9.87 31.91
C PHE A 541 -16.57 -10.70 31.56
N THR A 542 -17.58 -10.06 30.99
CA THR A 542 -18.88 -10.68 30.72
C THR A 542 -19.18 -10.62 29.24
N LEU A 543 -19.49 -11.78 28.66
CA LEU A 543 -20.06 -11.90 27.33
C LEU A 543 -21.58 -11.85 27.41
N GLU A 544 -22.19 -11.09 26.51
CA GLU A 544 -23.64 -10.98 26.38
C GLU A 544 -24.10 -11.31 24.95
N ILE A 545 -25.04 -12.23 24.82
CA ILE A 545 -25.76 -12.56 23.59
C ILE A 545 -27.18 -12.01 23.73
N SER A 546 -27.54 -11.09 22.83
CA SER A 546 -28.81 -10.35 22.91
C SER A 546 -29.70 -10.47 21.69
N GLU A 547 -29.12 -10.71 20.52
CA GLU A 547 -29.82 -10.85 19.24
C GLU A 547 -30.59 -12.16 19.16
N ARG A 548 -31.83 -12.14 18.63
CA ARG A 548 -32.68 -13.32 18.46
C ARG A 548 -32.02 -14.43 17.64
N GLN A 549 -31.41 -14.11 16.49
CA GLN A 549 -30.75 -15.10 15.62
C GLN A 549 -29.57 -15.77 16.33
N SER A 550 -28.73 -15.00 17.02
CA SER A 550 -27.63 -15.53 17.83
C SER A 550 -28.13 -16.38 19.01
N LEU A 551 -29.24 -16.02 19.67
CA LEU A 551 -29.87 -16.84 20.70
C LEU A 551 -30.49 -18.13 20.13
N THR A 552 -31.00 -18.08 18.90
CA THR A 552 -31.59 -19.24 18.21
C THR A 552 -30.48 -20.22 17.87
N ALA A 553 -29.40 -19.75 17.25
CA ALA A 553 -28.20 -20.54 16.98
C ALA A 553 -27.58 -21.11 18.27
N PHE A 554 -27.59 -20.35 19.37
CA PHE A 554 -27.19 -20.87 20.68
C PHE A 554 -28.11 -22.03 21.11
N SER A 555 -29.42 -21.87 21.02
CA SER A 555 -30.39 -22.92 21.40
C SER A 555 -30.27 -24.19 20.56
N GLU A 556 -30.03 -24.05 19.26
CA GLU A 556 -29.94 -25.16 18.31
C GLU A 556 -28.60 -25.90 18.42
N HIS A 557 -27.49 -25.17 18.50
CA HIS A 557 -26.16 -25.78 18.46
C HIS A 557 -25.60 -26.09 19.83
N ILE A 558 -25.83 -25.25 20.84
CA ILE A 558 -25.20 -25.36 22.15
C ILE A 558 -26.23 -25.81 23.19
N GLY A 559 -27.25 -24.99 23.46
CA GLY A 559 -28.32 -25.28 24.41
C GLY A 559 -27.84 -25.35 25.87
N PHE A 560 -28.72 -25.84 26.74
CA PHE A 560 -28.45 -26.08 28.16
C PHE A 560 -28.85 -27.50 28.54
N THR A 561 -28.18 -28.07 29.54
CA THR A 561 -28.62 -29.32 30.17
C THR A 561 -29.74 -29.07 31.17
N SER A 562 -29.70 -27.91 31.84
CA SER A 562 -30.73 -27.51 32.80
C SER A 562 -32.05 -27.20 32.09
N ALA A 563 -33.10 -27.98 32.38
CA ALA A 563 -34.46 -27.71 31.90
C ALA A 563 -34.91 -26.29 32.27
N ARG A 564 -34.61 -25.84 33.49
CA ARG A 564 -34.90 -24.48 33.96
C ARG A 564 -34.20 -23.39 33.12
N LYS A 565 -32.92 -23.56 32.79
CA LYS A 565 -32.20 -22.59 31.93
C LYS A 565 -32.74 -22.64 30.49
N TYR A 566 -33.11 -23.82 30.00
CA TYR A 566 -33.71 -24.00 28.68
C TYR A 566 -35.07 -23.31 28.55
N GLU A 567 -35.95 -23.43 29.55
CA GLU A 567 -37.23 -22.72 29.60
C GLU A 567 -37.03 -21.20 29.62
N LYS A 568 -36.06 -20.71 30.41
CA LYS A 568 -35.68 -19.29 30.43
C LYS A 568 -35.15 -18.81 29.08
N LEU A 569 -34.32 -19.61 28.40
CA LEU A 569 -33.85 -19.31 27.04
C LEU A 569 -35.03 -19.26 26.05
N SER A 570 -35.97 -20.20 26.16
CA SER A 570 -37.18 -20.24 25.33
C SER A 570 -38.07 -19.01 25.55
N ALA A 571 -38.28 -18.62 26.81
CA ALA A 571 -39.01 -17.39 27.16
C ALA A 571 -38.27 -16.13 26.66
N LEU A 572 -36.94 -16.10 26.78
CA LEU A 572 -36.12 -15.01 26.25
C LEU A 572 -36.27 -14.92 24.73
N LEU A 573 -36.19 -16.03 24.00
CA LEU A 573 -36.40 -16.06 22.54
C LEU A 573 -37.78 -15.51 22.15
N LYS A 574 -38.84 -15.90 22.86
CA LYS A 574 -40.21 -15.38 22.62
C LYS A 574 -40.31 -13.86 22.83
N SER A 575 -39.59 -13.31 23.79
CA SER A 575 -39.60 -11.86 24.07
C SER A 575 -38.74 -11.01 23.11
N LYS A 576 -37.83 -11.61 22.33
CA LYS A 576 -36.99 -10.88 21.38
C LYS A 576 -37.69 -10.65 20.05
N SER A 577 -37.64 -9.42 19.56
CA SER A 577 -38.06 -9.09 18.19
C SER A 577 -37.05 -9.63 17.16
N GLY A 578 -37.47 -9.72 15.90
CA GLY A 578 -36.59 -10.07 14.78
C GLY A 578 -35.61 -8.97 14.38
N ARG A 579 -35.77 -7.75 14.91
CA ARG A 579 -34.87 -6.62 14.62
C ARG A 579 -33.57 -6.82 15.39
N SER A 580 -32.45 -6.56 14.70
CA SER A 580 -31.10 -6.66 15.27
C SER A 580 -30.37 -5.34 15.13
N ASN A 581 -29.55 -4.99 16.11
CA ASN A 581 -28.56 -3.91 15.99
C ASN A 581 -27.14 -4.47 15.75
N VAL A 582 -27.00 -5.80 15.72
CA VAL A 582 -25.71 -6.51 15.67
C VAL A 582 -25.43 -6.99 14.24
N ARG A 583 -26.43 -7.58 13.58
CA ARG A 583 -26.32 -8.16 12.23
C ARG A 583 -26.93 -7.23 11.19
N GLN A 584 -26.23 -6.14 10.92
CA GLN A 584 -26.59 -5.17 9.88
C GLN A 584 -26.16 -5.66 8.49
N VAL A 585 -26.86 -5.22 7.45
CA VAL A 585 -26.37 -5.38 6.07
C VAL A 585 -25.14 -4.49 5.86
N LEU A 586 -24.17 -5.01 5.11
CA LEU A 586 -22.95 -4.26 4.77
C LEU A 586 -23.22 -3.10 3.81
N ALA A 587 -24.16 -3.27 2.88
CA ALA A 587 -24.48 -2.28 1.87
C ALA A 587 -25.12 -1.02 2.46
N PHE A 588 -24.75 0.13 1.91
CA PHE A 588 -25.38 1.41 2.18
C PHE A 588 -26.70 1.50 1.41
N GLY A 589 -27.71 2.10 2.03
CA GLY A 589 -29.04 2.16 1.45
C GLY A 589 -29.11 3.03 0.20
N THR A 590 -28.22 4.03 0.04
CA THR A 590 -28.08 4.78 -1.23
C THR A 590 -27.68 3.87 -2.39
N ASN A 591 -26.81 2.88 -2.15
CA ASN A 591 -26.40 1.91 -3.18
C ASN A 591 -27.52 0.92 -3.48
N VAL A 592 -28.21 0.42 -2.45
CA VAL A 592 -29.37 -0.47 -2.63
C VAL A 592 -30.47 0.25 -3.42
N ARG A 593 -30.73 1.52 -3.09
CA ARG A 593 -31.67 2.38 -3.81
C ARG A 593 -31.32 2.49 -5.30
N LYS A 594 -30.05 2.78 -5.63
CA LYS A 594 -29.58 2.87 -7.02
C LYS A 594 -29.77 1.56 -7.79
N ILE A 595 -29.54 0.42 -7.15
CA ILE A 595 -29.76 -0.91 -7.75
C ILE A 595 -31.24 -1.09 -8.11
N ILE A 596 -32.15 -0.77 -7.18
CA ILE A 596 -33.60 -0.85 -7.38
C ILE A 596 -34.07 0.12 -8.48
N GLU A 597 -33.62 1.37 -8.45
CA GLU A 597 -33.97 2.39 -9.45
C GLU A 597 -33.45 2.01 -10.85
N LYS A 598 -32.23 1.45 -10.94
CA LYS A 598 -31.64 0.97 -12.20
C LYS A 598 -32.42 -0.20 -12.80
N ALA A 599 -33.01 -1.05 -11.95
CA ALA A 599 -33.90 -2.12 -12.37
C ALA A 599 -35.32 -1.63 -12.77
N GLY A 600 -35.60 -0.33 -12.69
CA GLY A 600 -36.87 0.27 -13.12
C GLY A 600 -38.00 0.19 -12.09
N HIS A 601 -37.70 -0.18 -10.84
CA HIS A 601 -38.72 -0.35 -9.79
C HIS A 601 -38.95 0.94 -9.00
N ASN A 602 -40.23 1.24 -8.70
CA ASN A 602 -40.61 2.43 -7.93
C ASN A 602 -40.35 2.22 -6.43
N LEU A 603 -39.74 3.22 -5.77
CA LEU A 603 -39.47 3.20 -4.33
C LEU A 603 -40.73 3.10 -3.45
N ALA A 604 -41.90 3.44 -3.98
CA ALA A 604 -43.18 3.27 -3.31
C ALA A 604 -43.49 1.80 -2.94
N LEU A 605 -42.88 0.83 -3.65
CA LEU A 605 -42.96 -0.59 -3.35
C LEU A 605 -42.35 -0.96 -1.98
N PHE A 606 -41.49 -0.10 -1.42
CA PHE A 606 -40.77 -0.34 -0.17
C PHE A 606 -41.23 0.64 0.92
N PRO A 607 -42.40 0.43 1.54
CA PRO A 607 -42.85 1.31 2.61
C PRO A 607 -41.92 1.20 3.82
N LYS A 608 -41.64 2.34 4.47
CA LYS A 608 -40.85 2.43 5.73
C LYS A 608 -39.35 2.12 5.63
N VAL A 609 -38.74 2.15 4.43
CA VAL A 609 -37.27 2.01 4.26
C VAL A 609 -36.54 3.31 3.92
N SER A 610 -37.25 4.45 3.87
CA SER A 610 -36.71 5.76 3.48
C SER A 610 -35.45 6.17 4.30
N ASP A 611 -35.45 5.95 5.61
CA ASP A 611 -34.29 6.26 6.44
C ASP A 611 -33.05 5.43 6.07
N PHE A 612 -33.25 4.18 5.64
CA PHE A 612 -32.16 3.33 5.17
C PHE A 612 -31.66 3.81 3.80
N PHE A 613 -32.56 4.04 2.83
CA PHE A 613 -32.19 4.54 1.49
C PHE A 613 -31.48 5.89 1.49
N ASN A 614 -31.72 6.71 2.52
CA ASN A 614 -31.03 7.98 2.72
C ASN A 614 -29.83 7.88 3.67
N ASN A 615 -29.35 6.67 3.99
CA ASN A 615 -28.25 6.38 4.92
C ASN A 615 -28.38 6.99 6.32
N LYS A 616 -29.59 7.40 6.73
CA LYS A 616 -29.87 7.93 8.09
C LYS A 616 -29.80 6.82 9.13
N ARG A 617 -30.10 5.57 8.75
CA ARG A 617 -30.04 4.39 9.63
C ARG A 617 -29.55 3.17 8.88
N SER A 618 -28.81 2.30 9.57
CA SER A 618 -28.49 0.95 9.09
C SER A 618 -29.74 0.06 9.14
N MET A 619 -29.73 -1.01 8.35
CA MET A 619 -30.80 -2.00 8.33
C MET A 619 -30.27 -3.38 8.73
N SER A 620 -30.99 -4.06 9.60
CA SER A 620 -30.66 -5.43 9.98
C SER A 620 -30.98 -6.41 8.85
N LYS A 621 -30.20 -7.49 8.70
CA LYS A 621 -30.49 -8.52 7.70
C LYS A 621 -31.95 -9.03 7.74
N PRO A 622 -32.55 -9.38 8.90
CA PRO A 622 -33.95 -9.83 8.93
C PRO A 622 -34.95 -8.80 8.38
N VAL A 623 -34.76 -7.51 8.71
CA VAL A 623 -35.60 -6.42 8.19
C VAL A 623 -35.37 -6.20 6.70
N PHE A 624 -34.13 -6.30 6.23
CA PHE A 624 -33.81 -6.22 4.81
C PHE A 624 -34.53 -7.30 4.00
N LYS A 625 -34.57 -8.52 4.52
CA LYS A 625 -35.35 -9.60 3.91
C LYS A 625 -36.83 -9.25 3.86
N SER A 626 -37.45 -8.97 5.01
CA SER A 626 -38.90 -8.76 5.11
C SER A 626 -39.43 -7.48 4.46
N SER A 627 -38.60 -6.44 4.32
CA SER A 627 -39.03 -5.12 3.87
C SER A 627 -38.46 -4.71 2.51
N ILE A 628 -37.54 -5.49 1.95
CA ILE A 628 -36.97 -5.25 0.62
C ILE A 628 -37.08 -6.52 -0.22
N MET A 629 -36.41 -7.61 0.15
CA MET A 629 -36.37 -8.81 -0.70
C MET A 629 -37.74 -9.45 -0.91
N ASP A 630 -38.54 -9.59 0.15
CA ASP A 630 -39.87 -10.23 0.09
C ASP A 630 -40.89 -9.39 -0.71
N CYS A 631 -40.56 -8.13 -1.06
CA CYS A 631 -41.38 -7.25 -1.89
C CYS A 631 -40.99 -7.28 -3.38
N VAL A 632 -39.95 -8.03 -3.76
CA VAL A 632 -39.42 -8.07 -5.14
C VAL A 632 -39.78 -9.39 -5.81
N GLU A 633 -40.60 -9.33 -6.85
CA GLU A 633 -40.94 -10.48 -7.70
C GLU A 633 -39.97 -10.67 -8.87
N ASP A 634 -39.24 -9.62 -9.26
CA ASP A 634 -38.24 -9.64 -10.33
C ASP A 634 -37.05 -10.53 -9.94
N ALA A 635 -36.87 -11.63 -10.67
CA ALA A 635 -35.83 -12.63 -10.40
C ALA A 635 -34.40 -12.06 -10.50
N VAL A 636 -34.14 -11.13 -11.42
CA VAL A 636 -32.80 -10.55 -11.63
C VAL A 636 -32.45 -9.64 -10.45
N LEU A 637 -33.37 -8.72 -10.12
CA LEU A 637 -33.20 -7.83 -8.97
C LEU A 637 -33.12 -8.61 -7.65
N TYR A 638 -33.96 -9.65 -7.49
CA TYR A 638 -33.95 -10.50 -6.31
C TYR A 638 -32.57 -11.15 -6.10
N GLU A 639 -31.95 -11.69 -7.15
CA GLU A 639 -30.62 -12.30 -7.06
C GLU A 639 -29.52 -11.27 -6.73
N GLU A 640 -29.60 -10.03 -7.23
CA GLU A 640 -28.67 -8.96 -6.81
C GLU A 640 -28.84 -8.60 -5.33
N LEU A 641 -30.06 -8.43 -4.85
CA LEU A 641 -30.35 -8.14 -3.44
C LEU A 641 -29.97 -9.31 -2.52
N LYS A 642 -30.11 -10.54 -3.01
CA LYS A 642 -29.70 -11.76 -2.31
C LYS A 642 -28.19 -11.84 -2.12
N LYS A 643 -27.38 -11.35 -3.07
CA LYS A 643 -25.91 -11.22 -2.89
C LYS A 643 -25.59 -10.27 -1.72
N ILE A 644 -26.32 -9.15 -1.61
CA ILE A 644 -26.15 -8.20 -0.49
C ILE A 644 -26.55 -8.84 0.84
N TYR A 645 -27.67 -9.56 0.88
CA TYR A 645 -28.16 -10.24 2.08
C TYR A 645 -27.21 -11.38 2.54
N ASN A 646 -26.70 -12.18 1.60
CA ASN A 646 -25.83 -13.31 1.88
C ASN A 646 -24.35 -12.94 2.05
N CYS A 647 -23.99 -11.66 1.98
CA CYS A 647 -22.63 -11.21 2.26
C CYS A 647 -22.17 -11.73 3.63
N PRO A 648 -21.06 -12.50 3.73
CA PRO A 648 -20.64 -13.14 4.97
C PRO A 648 -19.92 -12.18 5.94
N LEU A 649 -19.93 -10.89 5.64
CA LEU A 649 -19.31 -9.84 6.43
C LEU A 649 -20.37 -8.90 7.00
N LEU A 650 -20.11 -8.39 8.20
CA LEU A 650 -20.96 -7.45 8.91
C LEU A 650 -20.20 -6.16 9.20
N PRO A 651 -20.85 -4.99 9.05
CA PRO A 651 -20.29 -3.74 9.51
C PRO A 651 -20.47 -3.58 11.02
N VAL A 652 -19.43 -3.13 11.71
CA VAL A 652 -19.40 -2.87 13.15
C VAL A 652 -19.01 -1.43 13.44
N GLU A 653 -19.96 -0.64 13.94
CA GLU A 653 -19.76 0.77 14.25
C GLU A 653 -18.79 0.96 15.42
N ILE A 654 -17.80 1.83 15.26
CA ILE A 654 -16.89 2.28 16.32
C ILE A 654 -17.65 3.16 17.30
N SER A 655 -17.63 2.77 18.58
CA SER A 655 -18.24 3.52 19.68
C SER A 655 -17.29 4.55 20.31
N SER A 656 -16.00 4.20 20.44
CA SER A 656 -14.99 5.08 21.03
C SER A 656 -13.59 4.67 20.59
N ILE A 657 -12.71 5.66 20.48
CA ILE A 657 -11.27 5.48 20.26
C ILE A 657 -10.57 6.19 21.41
N LYS A 658 -9.66 5.51 22.09
CA LYS A 658 -8.82 6.08 23.16
C LYS A 658 -7.36 5.96 22.76
N VAL A 659 -6.63 7.07 22.84
CA VAL A 659 -5.19 7.11 22.60
C VAL A 659 -4.48 7.30 23.93
N GLU A 660 -3.54 6.41 24.24
CA GLU A 660 -2.74 6.47 25.45
C GLU A 660 -1.25 6.48 25.09
N SER A 661 -0.51 7.49 25.51
CA SER A 661 0.94 7.58 25.35
C SER A 661 1.63 6.75 26.43
N LYS A 662 1.86 5.47 26.14
CA LYS A 662 2.60 4.53 26.99
C LYS A 662 3.41 3.58 26.14
N GLN A 663 4.61 3.22 26.61
CA GLN A 663 5.45 2.25 25.92
C GLN A 663 4.82 0.86 26.02
N VAL A 664 4.43 0.29 24.89
CA VAL A 664 3.76 -1.01 24.82
C VAL A 664 4.40 -1.89 23.77
N LYS A 665 4.60 -3.16 24.13
CA LYS A 665 5.01 -4.20 23.21
C LYS A 665 3.84 -4.55 22.31
N MET A 666 4.08 -4.46 21.00
CA MET A 666 3.15 -4.82 19.96
C MET A 666 3.82 -5.81 19.02
N ILE A 667 3.00 -6.52 18.27
CA ILE A 667 3.45 -7.52 17.32
C ILE A 667 2.91 -7.18 15.95
N ASP A 668 3.77 -7.30 14.98
CA ASP A 668 3.43 -7.21 13.58
C ASP A 668 3.54 -8.61 12.94
N ILE A 669 2.54 -8.99 12.15
CA ILE A 669 2.56 -10.25 11.38
C ILE A 669 2.23 -9.97 9.92
N SER A 670 2.95 -10.66 9.04
CA SER A 670 2.66 -10.69 7.61
C SER A 670 2.03 -12.02 7.24
N VAL A 671 0.93 -11.96 6.48
CA VAL A 671 0.22 -13.13 5.97
C VAL A 671 0.02 -13.01 4.45
N LYS A 672 0.03 -14.13 3.74
CA LYS A 672 -0.07 -14.18 2.26
C LYS A 672 -1.29 -13.44 1.69
N ASN A 673 -2.47 -13.61 2.28
CA ASN A 673 -3.74 -13.05 1.80
C ASN A 673 -4.03 -11.61 2.28
N GLN A 674 -3.02 -10.90 2.80
CA GLN A 674 -3.09 -9.47 3.17
C GLN A 674 -3.99 -9.09 4.35
N ASN A 675 -4.75 -10.03 4.92
CA ASN A 675 -5.56 -9.78 6.10
C ASN A 675 -5.70 -11.05 6.95
N PHE A 676 -6.10 -10.87 8.19
CA PHE A 676 -6.41 -11.96 9.12
C PHE A 676 -7.49 -11.54 10.12
N ILE A 677 -8.03 -12.51 10.85
CA ILE A 677 -9.06 -12.26 11.87
C ILE A 677 -8.41 -12.13 13.26
N ALA A 678 -8.61 -10.97 13.89
CA ALA A 678 -8.10 -10.63 15.22
C ALA A 678 -9.21 -10.04 16.12
N ASN A 679 -9.39 -10.59 17.33
CA ASN A 679 -10.47 -10.22 18.25
C ASN A 679 -11.85 -10.07 17.55
N CYS A 680 -12.21 -11.01 16.67
CA CYS A 680 -13.42 -10.98 15.81
C CYS A 680 -13.42 -9.96 14.65
N LEU A 681 -12.45 -9.06 14.52
CA LEU A 681 -12.38 -8.09 13.43
C LEU A 681 -11.48 -8.58 12.30
N LEU A 682 -11.75 -8.09 11.08
CA LEU A 682 -10.86 -8.24 9.94
C LEU A 682 -9.82 -7.11 9.95
N VAL A 683 -8.55 -7.47 10.05
CA VAL A 683 -7.43 -6.54 10.16
C VAL A 683 -6.42 -6.75 9.03
N HIS A 684 -5.74 -5.68 8.62
CA HIS A 684 -4.74 -5.73 7.56
C HIS A 684 -3.40 -6.30 8.08
N ASN A 685 -2.58 -6.85 7.19
CA ASN A 685 -1.22 -7.33 7.51
C ASN A 685 -0.14 -6.24 7.34
N SER A 686 1.08 -6.47 7.83
CA SER A 686 2.19 -5.49 7.71
C SER A 686 2.46 -4.99 6.28
N ALA A 687 2.85 -3.71 6.18
CA ALA A 687 3.07 -2.96 4.95
C ALA A 687 4.28 -3.38 4.08
N GLN A 688 5.00 -4.46 4.39
CA GLN A 688 6.16 -4.89 3.61
C GLN A 688 5.78 -5.43 2.22
N ARG A 689 4.56 -5.97 2.05
CA ARG A 689 4.03 -6.31 0.71
C ARG A 689 3.78 -5.06 -0.14
N PHE A 690 3.34 -3.94 0.45
CA PHE A 690 3.29 -2.69 -0.29
C PHE A 690 4.68 -2.27 -0.78
N SER A 691 5.79 -2.61 -0.12
CA SER A 691 7.12 -2.35 -0.70
C SER A 691 7.35 -3.12 -2.00
N ARG A 692 6.97 -4.41 -2.07
CA ARG A 692 7.12 -5.24 -3.28
C ARG A 692 6.12 -4.89 -4.38
N LEU A 693 4.85 -4.67 -4.02
CA LEU A 693 3.83 -4.19 -4.97
C LEU A 693 4.16 -2.78 -5.47
N ARG A 694 4.75 -1.90 -4.64
CA ARG A 694 5.23 -0.58 -5.06
C ARG A 694 6.44 -0.69 -5.98
N GLU A 695 7.37 -1.60 -5.71
CA GLU A 695 8.49 -1.86 -6.62
C GLU A 695 7.98 -2.39 -7.96
N GLU A 696 7.11 -3.39 -7.96
CA GLU A 696 6.55 -3.97 -9.18
C GLU A 696 5.71 -2.96 -9.99
N ALA A 697 4.85 -2.19 -9.33
CA ALA A 697 4.08 -1.11 -9.94
C ALA A 697 4.97 0.05 -10.43
N ALA A 698 6.05 0.39 -9.70
CA ALA A 698 7.01 1.38 -10.15
C ALA A 698 7.78 0.91 -11.39
N LYS A 699 8.15 -0.38 -11.46
CA LYS A 699 8.77 -0.98 -12.66
C LYS A 699 7.82 -0.97 -13.86
N GLU A 700 6.55 -1.29 -13.65
CA GLU A 700 5.53 -1.21 -14.70
C GLU A 700 5.29 0.23 -15.15
N PHE A 701 5.26 1.18 -14.21
CA PHE A 701 5.16 2.61 -14.52
C PHE A 701 6.36 3.11 -15.32
N PHE A 702 7.59 2.72 -14.95
CA PHE A 702 8.80 3.04 -15.72
C PHE A 702 8.77 2.45 -17.14
N LYS A 703 8.26 1.23 -17.33
CA LYS A 703 8.05 0.68 -18.68
C LYS A 703 7.08 1.52 -19.50
N ARG A 704 5.99 2.01 -18.90
CA ARG A 704 5.02 2.89 -19.57
C ARG A 704 5.66 4.21 -19.98
N ILE A 705 6.42 4.85 -19.08
CA ILE A 705 7.16 6.09 -19.38
C ILE A 705 8.11 5.86 -20.57
N ALA A 706 8.88 4.77 -20.56
CA ALA A 706 9.79 4.44 -21.64
C ALA A 706 9.09 4.26 -23.00
N ALA A 707 7.89 3.66 -23.01
CA ALA A 707 7.08 3.52 -24.22
C ALA A 707 6.62 4.87 -24.76
N VAL A 708 6.11 5.76 -23.90
CA VAL A 708 5.67 7.11 -24.29
C VAL A 708 6.84 7.97 -24.78
N MET A 709 8.01 7.88 -24.12
CA MET A 709 9.23 8.51 -24.60
C MET A 709 9.61 8.00 -26.00
N GLN A 710 9.43 6.71 -26.26
CA GLN A 710 9.71 6.14 -27.58
C GLN A 710 8.76 6.69 -28.64
N ASP A 711 7.46 6.74 -28.36
CA ASP A 711 6.46 7.26 -29.29
C ASP A 711 6.68 8.74 -29.62
N HIS A 712 7.07 9.56 -28.65
CA HIS A 712 7.26 11.00 -28.86
C HIS A 712 8.66 11.39 -29.40
N PHE A 713 9.73 10.69 -29.02
CA PHE A 713 11.10 11.14 -29.29
C PHE A 713 11.82 10.36 -30.38
N LEU A 714 11.44 9.11 -30.67
CA LEU A 714 12.24 8.25 -31.54
C LEU A 714 12.20 8.70 -33.01
N GLU A 715 11.01 9.02 -33.53
CA GLU A 715 10.83 9.44 -34.93
C GLU A 715 11.15 10.92 -35.19
N MET A 716 11.40 11.69 -34.12
CA MET A 716 11.65 13.13 -34.22
C MET A 716 13.08 13.42 -34.69
N LYS A 717 13.24 13.69 -35.99
CA LYS A 717 14.53 14.02 -36.61
C LYS A 717 15.15 15.33 -36.09
N SER A 718 14.33 16.27 -35.61
CA SER A 718 14.78 17.56 -35.07
C SER A 718 15.19 17.52 -33.59
N LEU A 719 15.12 16.36 -32.93
CA LEU A 719 15.45 16.21 -31.52
C LEU A 719 16.96 16.13 -31.31
N LYS A 720 17.55 17.16 -30.69
CA LYS A 720 18.99 17.26 -30.41
C LYS A 720 19.40 16.45 -29.17
N GLY A 721 18.57 16.44 -28.12
CA GLY A 721 18.83 15.66 -26.91
C GLY A 721 17.64 15.60 -25.96
N ILE A 722 17.76 14.79 -24.91
CA ILE A 722 16.74 14.57 -23.87
C ILE A 722 17.34 14.90 -22.50
N LEU A 723 16.64 15.72 -21.72
CA LEU A 723 16.93 16.01 -20.32
C LEU A 723 15.98 15.22 -19.42
N ILE A 724 16.52 14.59 -18.37
CA ILE A 724 15.73 13.83 -17.40
C ILE A 724 15.91 14.40 -16.00
N GLY A 725 14.82 14.72 -15.32
CA GLY A 725 14.83 15.21 -13.95
C GLY A 725 14.02 14.33 -13.02
N GLY A 726 14.49 14.17 -11.78
CA GLY A 726 13.73 13.47 -10.75
C GLY A 726 14.41 13.53 -9.37
N PRO A 727 13.67 13.29 -8.28
CA PRO A 727 14.22 13.38 -6.94
C PRO A 727 15.08 12.16 -6.56
N GLY A 728 16.28 12.42 -6.05
CA GLY A 728 17.17 11.43 -5.46
C GLY A 728 17.62 10.37 -6.47
N THR A 729 17.63 9.09 -6.09
CA THR A 729 18.10 8.00 -6.95
C THR A 729 17.06 7.53 -7.99
N THR A 730 15.84 8.10 -8.00
CA THR A 730 14.73 7.58 -8.84
C THR A 730 15.05 7.64 -10.34
N LYS A 731 15.72 8.71 -10.78
CA LYS A 731 16.20 8.89 -12.16
C LYS A 731 17.28 7.87 -12.54
N GLU A 732 18.16 7.53 -11.59
CA GLU A 732 19.20 6.53 -11.78
C GLU A 732 18.60 5.13 -11.88
N ASP A 733 17.63 4.80 -11.02
CA ASP A 733 16.86 3.54 -11.08
C ASP A 733 16.21 3.35 -12.46
N PHE A 734 15.58 4.42 -13.00
CA PHE A 734 14.95 4.41 -14.33
C PHE A 734 15.95 4.17 -15.47
N LEU A 735 17.15 4.76 -15.40
CA LEU A 735 18.16 4.63 -16.44
C LEU A 735 18.92 3.30 -16.41
N ASN A 736 19.16 2.78 -15.20
CA ASN A 736 19.96 1.58 -14.97
C ASN A 736 19.22 0.28 -15.33
N GLU A 737 17.91 0.21 -15.16
CA GLU A 737 17.14 -1.04 -15.30
C GLU A 737 16.72 -1.40 -16.75
N ASN A 738 17.45 -0.92 -17.77
CA ASN A 738 17.28 -1.28 -19.20
C ASN A 738 15.87 -1.10 -19.79
N TYR A 739 15.10 -0.12 -19.33
CA TYR A 739 13.78 0.21 -19.90
C TYR A 739 13.84 0.91 -21.26
N LEU A 740 14.86 1.74 -21.47
CA LEU A 740 15.03 2.54 -22.69
C LEU A 740 15.83 1.81 -23.76
N ASN A 741 15.41 1.97 -25.02
CA ASN A 741 16.17 1.53 -26.19
C ASN A 741 17.51 2.30 -26.29
N ASN A 742 18.55 1.66 -26.81
CA ASN A 742 19.90 2.20 -26.98
C ASN A 742 19.91 3.53 -27.75
N GLN A 743 19.03 3.71 -28.75
CA GLN A 743 18.94 4.97 -29.50
C GLN A 743 18.48 6.16 -28.64
N LEU A 744 17.52 5.95 -27.73
CA LEU A 744 17.07 7.00 -26.81
C LEU A 744 18.11 7.24 -25.71
N LYS A 745 18.74 6.18 -25.20
CA LYS A 745 19.82 6.29 -24.21
C LYS A 745 20.96 7.18 -24.70
N LEU A 746 21.36 7.03 -25.97
CA LEU A 746 22.40 7.87 -26.59
C LEU A 746 21.99 9.34 -26.75
N LYS A 747 20.68 9.64 -26.78
CA LYS A 747 20.16 11.00 -26.86
C LYS A 747 20.00 11.68 -25.50
N ILE A 748 20.25 11.01 -24.38
CA ILE A 748 20.18 11.62 -23.05
C ILE A 748 21.43 12.45 -22.82
N ILE A 749 21.26 13.77 -22.66
CA ILE A 749 22.38 14.73 -22.56
C ILE A 749 22.64 15.19 -21.12
N ALA A 750 21.64 15.17 -20.23
CA ALA A 750 21.83 15.41 -18.80
C ALA A 750 20.72 14.82 -17.91
N THR A 751 21.07 14.64 -16.64
CA THR A 751 20.15 14.25 -15.57
C THR A 751 20.25 15.25 -14.41
N GLN A 752 19.11 15.75 -13.90
CA GLN A 752 19.11 16.72 -12.80
C GLN A 752 18.27 16.26 -11.60
N ASP A 753 18.70 16.66 -10.40
CA ASP A 753 17.90 16.55 -9.18
C ASP A 753 16.91 17.72 -9.08
N ILE A 754 15.62 17.40 -9.09
CA ILE A 754 14.51 18.38 -9.04
C ILE A 754 13.40 17.88 -8.11
N GLY A 755 12.63 18.81 -7.55
CA GLY A 755 11.66 18.52 -6.50
C GLY A 755 10.23 18.25 -6.97
N TYR A 756 9.89 18.68 -8.18
CA TYR A 756 8.55 18.66 -8.73
C TYR A 756 8.50 17.82 -10.02
N THR A 757 7.35 17.20 -10.28
CA THR A 757 7.11 16.29 -11.43
C THR A 757 6.07 16.82 -12.42
N ASP A 758 5.61 18.06 -12.24
CA ASP A 758 4.61 18.75 -13.05
C ASP A 758 5.26 19.77 -14.02
N GLU A 759 4.47 20.66 -14.62
CA GLU A 759 4.97 21.74 -15.50
C GLU A 759 6.03 22.63 -14.81
N THR A 760 5.92 22.81 -13.49
CA THR A 760 6.93 23.53 -12.69
C THR A 760 8.26 22.79 -12.68
N GLY A 761 8.22 21.46 -12.59
CA GLY A 761 9.39 20.59 -12.70
C GLY A 761 10.06 20.64 -14.07
N LEU A 762 9.29 20.77 -15.16
CA LEU A 762 9.85 20.96 -16.50
C LEU A 762 10.66 22.26 -16.60
N ARG A 763 10.14 23.36 -16.02
CA ARG A 763 10.85 24.65 -15.99
C ARG A 763 12.13 24.59 -15.16
N GLU A 764 12.05 23.99 -13.97
CA GLU A 764 13.21 23.79 -13.09
C GLU A 764 14.31 22.96 -13.77
N LEU A 765 13.93 21.92 -14.53
CA LEU A 765 14.85 21.08 -15.29
C LEU A 765 15.62 21.88 -16.35
N VAL A 766 14.95 22.79 -17.06
CA VAL A 766 15.57 23.66 -18.07
C VAL A 766 16.52 24.65 -17.40
N GLU A 767 16.10 25.30 -16.31
CA GLU A 767 16.94 26.26 -15.56
C GLU A 767 18.25 25.61 -15.08
N LYS A 768 18.17 24.39 -14.53
CA LYS A 768 19.35 23.66 -14.06
C LYS A 768 20.23 23.10 -15.18
N SER A 769 19.75 23.06 -16.41
CA SER A 769 20.45 22.47 -17.55
C SER A 769 20.96 23.49 -18.58
N GLN A 770 20.90 24.79 -18.27
CA GLN A 770 21.30 25.87 -19.19
C GLN A 770 22.73 25.70 -19.74
N GLU A 771 23.69 25.35 -18.90
CA GLU A 771 25.10 25.14 -19.32
C GLU A 771 25.23 23.99 -20.31
N VAL A 772 24.46 22.91 -20.13
CA VAL A 772 24.50 21.72 -21.01
C VAL A 772 23.83 22.04 -22.35
N LEU A 773 22.70 22.73 -22.33
CA LEU A 773 21.98 23.16 -23.54
C LEU A 773 22.85 24.09 -24.40
N ALA A 774 23.54 25.04 -23.77
CA ALA A 774 24.44 25.96 -24.46
C ALA A 774 25.63 25.22 -25.11
N LYS A 775 26.18 24.21 -24.44
CA LYS A 775 27.28 23.39 -24.97
C LYS A 775 26.86 22.58 -26.19
N GLU A 776 25.65 22.02 -26.19
CA GLU A 776 25.16 21.18 -27.27
C GLU A 776 24.90 21.99 -28.56
N ALA A 777 24.37 23.21 -28.43
CA ALA A 777 24.10 24.11 -29.56
C ALA A 777 25.36 24.47 -30.38
N ILE A 778 26.53 24.55 -29.73
CA ILE A 778 27.81 24.97 -30.35
C ILE A 778 28.62 23.76 -30.88
N THR A 779 28.17 22.53 -30.60
CA THR A 779 28.92 21.30 -30.91
C THR A 779 29.08 21.06 -32.42
N GLU A 780 28.08 21.42 -33.24
CA GLU A 780 28.11 21.21 -34.70
C GLU A 780 29.15 22.10 -35.42
N GLU A 781 29.27 23.36 -35.00
CA GLU A 781 30.30 24.30 -35.48
C GLU A 781 31.69 23.77 -35.14
N ARG A 782 31.87 23.34 -33.88
CA ARG A 782 33.12 22.80 -33.36
C ARG A 782 33.56 21.53 -34.08
N GLU A 783 32.66 20.57 -34.27
CA GLU A 783 32.98 19.34 -35.00
C GLU A 783 33.36 19.60 -36.46
N THR A 784 32.67 20.54 -37.11
CA THR A 784 32.97 20.92 -38.50
C THR A 784 34.37 21.54 -38.59
N MET A 785 34.73 22.44 -37.66
CA MET A 785 36.07 23.03 -37.61
C MET A 785 37.16 22.01 -37.26
N GLN A 786 36.91 21.08 -36.33
CA GLN A 786 37.84 20.01 -36.03
C GLN A 786 38.08 19.09 -37.25
N LYS A 787 37.01 18.79 -38.01
CA LYS A 787 37.13 18.08 -39.28
C LYS A 787 37.95 18.87 -40.30
N PHE A 788 37.71 20.19 -40.41
CA PHE A 788 38.48 21.06 -41.29
C PHE A 788 39.98 21.03 -40.96
N PHE A 789 40.37 21.29 -39.71
CA PHE A 789 41.76 21.27 -39.29
C PHE A 789 42.41 19.89 -39.39
N LYS A 790 41.64 18.81 -39.14
CA LYS A 790 42.12 17.45 -39.34
C LYS A 790 42.42 17.17 -40.81
N ILE A 791 41.57 17.62 -41.74
CA ILE A 791 41.82 17.46 -43.18
C ILE A 791 42.99 18.35 -43.59
N LEU A 792 43.05 19.61 -43.13
CA LEU A 792 44.19 20.49 -43.38
C LEU A 792 45.53 19.85 -42.94
N ALA A 793 45.56 19.15 -41.81
CA ALA A 793 46.76 18.49 -41.30
C ALA A 793 47.11 17.16 -42.02
N THR A 794 46.13 16.47 -42.61
CA THR A 794 46.34 15.14 -43.21
C THR A 794 46.34 15.12 -44.74
N LYS A 795 45.56 16.01 -45.35
CA LYS A 795 45.33 16.17 -46.80
C LYS A 795 45.05 17.65 -47.12
N PRO A 796 46.06 18.53 -47.01
CA PRO A 796 45.89 19.97 -47.24
C PRO A 796 45.31 20.28 -48.63
N GLU A 797 45.55 19.42 -49.62
CA GLU A 797 45.04 19.55 -50.99
C GLU A 797 43.51 19.42 -51.14
N MET A 798 42.81 19.00 -50.09
CA MET A 798 41.35 18.82 -50.06
C MET A 798 40.61 19.95 -49.33
N VAL A 799 41.32 21.02 -48.96
CA VAL A 799 40.77 22.21 -48.32
C VAL A 799 41.37 23.46 -48.96
N ALA A 800 40.63 24.56 -48.96
CA ALA A 800 41.12 25.88 -49.34
C ALA A 800 40.86 26.87 -48.21
N TYR A 801 41.72 27.87 -48.02
CA TYR A 801 41.51 28.91 -47.02
C TYR A 801 42.04 30.27 -47.50
N GLY A 802 41.44 31.34 -46.98
CA GLY A 802 41.63 32.68 -47.50
C GLY A 802 40.72 32.98 -48.69
N LYS A 803 40.37 34.26 -48.84
CA LYS A 803 39.38 34.73 -49.82
C LYS A 803 39.69 34.26 -51.25
N ASP A 804 40.91 34.48 -51.72
CA ASP A 804 41.24 34.29 -53.14
C ASP A 804 41.23 32.81 -53.53
N GLU A 805 41.77 31.92 -52.68
CA GLU A 805 41.79 30.48 -52.92
C GLU A 805 40.39 29.87 -52.85
N VAL A 806 39.58 30.28 -51.87
CA VAL A 806 38.20 29.80 -51.73
C VAL A 806 37.34 30.29 -52.90
N MET A 807 37.53 31.52 -53.36
CA MET A 807 36.82 32.06 -54.53
C MET A 807 37.19 31.35 -55.82
N ASN A 808 38.47 30.99 -55.98
CA ASN A 808 38.90 30.15 -57.10
C ASN A 808 38.25 28.75 -57.02
N ALA A 809 38.21 28.15 -55.82
CA ALA A 809 37.55 26.87 -55.59
C ALA A 809 36.04 26.89 -55.92
N ILE A 810 35.35 27.97 -55.54
CA ILE A 810 33.93 28.19 -55.86
C ILE A 810 33.74 28.34 -57.38
N THR A 811 34.58 29.14 -58.04
CA THR A 811 34.50 29.40 -59.49
C THR A 811 34.69 28.13 -60.31
N LEU A 812 35.55 27.22 -59.84
CA LEU A 812 35.79 25.93 -60.47
C LEU A 812 34.73 24.86 -60.07
N ASN A 813 33.72 25.20 -59.26
CA ASN A 813 32.78 24.23 -58.64
C ASN A 813 33.47 23.12 -57.84
N ALA A 814 34.68 23.40 -57.35
CA ALA A 814 35.46 22.48 -56.52
C ALA A 814 35.08 22.57 -55.05
N ALA A 815 34.46 23.67 -54.59
CA ALA A 815 33.99 23.80 -53.21
C ALA A 815 32.77 22.89 -52.94
N ASP A 816 32.80 22.20 -51.79
CA ASP A 816 31.68 21.40 -51.28
C ASP A 816 30.94 22.16 -50.18
N LYS A 817 31.70 22.65 -49.19
CA LYS A 817 31.18 23.40 -48.06
C LYS A 817 32.12 24.56 -47.73
N VAL A 818 31.59 25.78 -47.72
CA VAL A 818 32.31 27.02 -47.44
C VAL A 818 32.02 27.45 -46.01
N LEU A 819 33.07 27.73 -45.25
CA LEU A 819 33.05 28.22 -43.88
C LEU A 819 33.42 29.71 -43.89
N ILE A 820 32.55 30.57 -43.36
CA ILE A 820 32.77 32.02 -43.30
C ILE A 820 32.80 32.45 -41.84
N SER A 821 33.88 33.10 -41.41
CA SER A 821 33.98 33.65 -40.05
C SER A 821 33.11 34.90 -39.93
N ASP A 822 32.45 35.05 -38.78
CA ASP A 822 31.71 36.26 -38.41
C ASP A 822 32.56 37.54 -38.30
N ALA A 823 33.89 37.43 -38.44
CA ALA A 823 34.81 38.57 -38.45
C ALA A 823 35.08 39.16 -39.85
N VAL A 824 34.58 38.55 -40.94
CA VAL A 824 34.80 39.01 -42.33
C VAL A 824 33.89 40.21 -42.66
N GLU A 825 34.36 41.13 -43.53
CA GLU A 825 33.57 42.27 -43.99
C GLU A 825 32.35 41.84 -44.82
N ASP A 826 31.19 42.51 -44.66
CA ASP A 826 29.91 42.14 -45.30
C ASP A 826 29.99 42.09 -46.82
N SER A 827 30.68 43.04 -47.43
CA SER A 827 30.84 43.09 -48.90
C SER A 827 31.54 41.85 -49.42
N ILE A 828 32.44 41.27 -48.63
CA ILE A 828 33.22 40.08 -48.96
C ILE A 828 32.43 38.82 -48.62
N ALA A 829 31.83 38.75 -47.43
CA ALA A 829 31.02 37.61 -47.00
C ALA A 829 29.82 37.36 -47.93
N ASN A 830 29.11 38.43 -48.32
CA ASN A 830 27.97 38.35 -49.23
C ASN A 830 28.42 37.90 -50.65
N ASP A 831 29.53 38.45 -51.16
CA ASP A 831 30.05 38.07 -52.49
C ASP A 831 30.45 36.59 -52.54
N VAL A 832 31.06 36.09 -51.45
CA VAL A 832 31.48 34.69 -51.32
C VAL A 832 30.28 33.77 -51.16
N GLU A 833 29.29 34.15 -50.34
CA GLU A 833 28.06 33.37 -50.14
C GLU A 833 27.24 33.26 -51.43
N GLU A 834 26.97 34.37 -52.12
CA GLU A 834 26.19 34.38 -53.37
C GLU A 834 26.84 33.48 -54.44
N LYS A 835 28.17 33.55 -54.59
CA LYS A 835 28.90 32.71 -55.54
C LYS A 835 28.97 31.25 -55.09
N ALA A 836 29.12 31.00 -53.79
CA ALA A 836 29.12 29.65 -53.23
C ALA A 836 27.76 28.96 -53.44
N GLU A 837 26.65 29.64 -53.14
CA GLU A 837 25.31 29.12 -53.38
C GLU A 837 25.02 28.90 -54.86
N ALA A 838 25.44 29.83 -55.74
CA ALA A 838 25.31 29.69 -57.18
C ALA A 838 26.11 28.49 -57.75
N SER A 839 27.25 28.14 -57.13
CA SER A 839 28.05 26.95 -57.44
C SER A 839 27.50 25.64 -56.83
N GLY A 840 26.43 25.73 -56.03
CA GLY A 840 25.85 24.61 -55.31
C GLY A 840 26.67 24.14 -54.11
N SER A 841 27.49 25.02 -53.52
CA SER A 841 28.27 24.76 -52.30
C SER A 841 27.46 25.10 -51.05
N ALA A 842 27.56 24.30 -49.99
CA ALA A 842 26.88 24.59 -48.72
C ALA A 842 27.64 25.67 -47.92
N VAL A 843 26.97 26.76 -47.52
CA VAL A 843 27.61 27.83 -46.74
C VAL A 843 27.29 27.69 -45.25
N MET A 844 28.30 27.84 -44.40
CA MET A 844 28.17 27.81 -42.94
C MET A 844 28.97 28.95 -42.32
N PHE A 845 28.32 29.76 -41.49
CA PHE A 845 29.00 30.79 -40.71
C PHE A 845 29.51 30.21 -39.40
N ILE A 846 30.70 30.62 -38.99
CA ILE A 846 31.36 30.14 -37.77
C ILE A 846 31.53 31.32 -36.80
N SER A 847 31.00 31.17 -35.58
CA SER A 847 31.11 32.22 -34.56
C SER A 847 32.54 32.29 -33.99
N ILE A 848 32.99 33.50 -33.70
CA ILE A 848 34.28 33.76 -33.02
C ILE A 848 34.23 33.50 -31.50
N ASP A 849 33.10 33.03 -30.97
CA ASP A 849 32.93 32.72 -29.56
C ASP A 849 33.58 31.37 -29.17
N THR A 850 33.98 30.57 -30.16
CA THR A 850 34.71 29.31 -29.98
C THR A 850 36.19 29.50 -30.26
N ALA A 851 37.04 28.71 -29.59
CA ALA A 851 38.49 28.71 -29.86
C ALA A 851 38.76 28.36 -31.34
N GLU A 852 38.02 27.40 -31.89
CA GLU A 852 38.11 26.99 -33.28
C GLU A 852 37.65 28.07 -34.27
N GLY A 853 36.65 28.88 -33.92
CA GLY A 853 36.20 30.02 -34.73
C GLY A 853 37.19 31.20 -34.72
N VAL A 854 37.90 31.41 -33.61
CA VAL A 854 39.05 32.34 -33.55
C VAL A 854 40.16 31.86 -34.49
N GLN A 855 40.42 30.55 -34.56
CA GLN A 855 41.43 30.00 -35.48
C GLN A 855 41.03 30.19 -36.95
N LEU A 856 39.75 30.07 -37.31
CA LEU A 856 39.27 30.36 -38.68
C LEU A 856 39.55 31.81 -39.07
N LYS A 857 39.35 32.75 -38.13
CA LYS A 857 39.67 34.16 -38.33
C LYS A 857 41.17 34.37 -38.60
N GLU A 858 42.04 33.69 -37.87
CA GLU A 858 43.49 33.82 -38.01
C GLU A 858 44.02 33.31 -39.36
N ILE A 859 43.39 32.30 -39.96
CA ILE A 859 43.79 31.73 -41.27
C ILE A 859 43.16 32.45 -42.48
N GLY A 860 42.63 33.66 -42.30
CA GLY A 860 42.07 34.47 -43.38
C GLY A 860 40.55 34.56 -43.42
N GLY A 861 39.85 34.04 -42.40
CA GLY A 861 38.43 34.26 -42.15
C GLY A 861 37.46 33.50 -43.06
N ILE A 862 37.93 32.87 -44.13
CA ILE A 862 37.12 32.07 -45.06
C ILE A 862 37.87 30.78 -45.34
N ALA A 863 37.15 29.66 -45.33
CA ALA A 863 37.68 28.35 -45.68
C ALA A 863 36.68 27.54 -46.49
N ALA A 864 37.12 26.49 -47.18
CA ALA A 864 36.25 25.57 -47.88
C ALA A 864 36.78 24.13 -47.84
N PHE A 865 35.87 23.18 -47.71
CA PHE A 865 36.11 21.78 -48.06
C PHE A 865 35.98 21.63 -49.57
N LEU A 866 36.90 20.89 -50.20
CA LEU A 866 36.89 20.67 -51.63
C LEU A 866 36.30 19.29 -51.97
N ARG A 867 35.50 19.21 -53.04
CA ARG A 867 34.99 17.97 -53.64
C ARG A 867 36.11 17.19 -54.32
N TYR A 868 37.07 17.91 -54.89
CA TYR A 868 38.24 17.38 -55.59
C TYR A 868 39.40 18.40 -55.51
N GLN A 869 40.63 17.92 -55.68
CA GLN A 869 41.84 18.73 -55.60
C GLN A 869 41.92 19.77 -56.72
N LEU A 870 42.31 20.99 -56.39
CA LEU A 870 42.67 22.04 -57.35
C LEU A 870 44.08 21.74 -57.89
N VAL A 871 44.20 21.55 -59.21
CA VAL A 871 45.46 21.25 -59.91
C VAL A 871 46.24 22.51 -60.20
#